data_AF-A0A0G1X0D4-F1
#
_entry.id   AF-A0A0G1X0D4-F1
#
_cell.length_a   1.000
_cell.length_b   1.000
_cell.length_c   1.000
_cell.angle_alpha   90.00
_cell.angle_beta   90.00
_cell.angle_gamma   90.00
#
_symmetry.space_group_name_H-M   'P 1'
#
loop_
_entity.id
_entity.type
_entity.pdbx_description
1 polymer ?
#
loop_
_entity_poly.entity_id
_entity_poly.type
_entity_poly.pdbx_seq_one_letter_code
_entity_poly.pdbx_strand_id
1 'polypeptide(L)'
;MNWKSSSSSTPIIKYENTAKDLYLEMLKNQAVTPYPKWTVVVDTANGTQSEIIFDLLEDLKIKYIKTGDCDIQSPVFIPRDTEVSSSFAEISRQVLLSKADLGIAFDVDGDRIIFIDDQGRYLPGDYSCTLIAQQEDSQAIVTPISTSSVIDSIGKTVYRTPVGSTHVAAKMKEVGAQFGFEPNGGGIFADIAYGRDGGATLIKMLNLLKASKKKLSDLYSALPQFHLYREKIDCPFDNYDRIYSAVREKYSDINDLDGIKVNLGHDEWILFRGSGNAPEFRVFVQSPDPNRAQRLGQEGLAFVKSQVYRVSPLRAASKLDSLGIFESIQALPDQCAQVISEVSQQSIPASCSLVSNIVISGMGGSALGGRVIASLERQTLKIPIVVSTEYHLPNFANEKTLVVISSYSGETEETLSALAEARSRGCQIFVLTTGGKLAETAKQFTLPHYIINPKNNPSGQPRMSLGYEITAMIALLSRCQLIQPIKELPRLPDFLRSRQSTMNHELLAKNLVNHIPVFLVSEHLKGAAHALKNQLNENAKTFAVVFDLPEANHHLMEGLAHPKSNPDNLACVFIDSPHYHPETKKRYPITREIVRKNHLPVFDLSVSGPNTIFEVMDLIQSGAYLAYYLSQEYGIDPGPIPWVDWMKDELRKMV
;
A
#
# COMPACT_ATOMS: atom_id res chain seq x y z
N MET A 1 4.03 38.00 -25.87
CA MET A 1 2.94 38.79 -25.25
C MET A 1 3.40 39.19 -23.86
N ASN A 2 3.55 40.50 -23.63
CA ASN A 2 3.99 41.08 -22.35
C ASN A 2 2.83 41.08 -21.34
N TRP A 3 2.89 40.24 -20.30
CA TRP A 3 1.97 40.29 -19.16
C TRP A 3 2.48 41.24 -18.07
N LYS A 4 2.60 42.53 -18.40
CA LYS A 4 2.76 43.60 -17.40
C LYS A 4 2.05 44.87 -17.85
N SER A 5 0.77 44.98 -17.47
CA SER A 5 0.15 46.15 -16.84
C SER A 5 -1.38 46.07 -16.97
N SER A 6 -2.08 45.78 -15.88
CA SER A 6 -3.45 46.24 -15.70
C SER A 6 -3.74 46.36 -14.21
N SER A 7 -4.33 47.51 -13.85
CA SER A 7 -4.85 47.95 -12.56
C SER A 7 -5.22 46.86 -11.54
N SER A 8 -4.85 47.10 -10.28
CA SER A 8 -5.24 46.34 -9.09
C SER A 8 -6.73 46.49 -8.75
N SER A 9 -7.62 45.99 -9.60
CA SER A 9 -8.99 45.68 -9.17
C SER A 9 -8.97 44.32 -8.50
N THR A 10 -9.12 44.29 -7.17
CA THR A 10 -9.43 43.04 -6.45
C THR A 10 -10.63 42.40 -7.15
N PRO A 11 -10.53 41.15 -7.65
CA PRO A 11 -11.66 40.54 -8.32
C PRO A 11 -12.84 40.47 -7.36
N ILE A 12 -13.99 41.00 -7.79
CA ILE A 12 -15.25 40.86 -7.04
C ILE A 12 -15.68 39.41 -7.22
N ILE A 13 -15.39 38.58 -6.23
CA ILE A 13 -15.89 37.20 -6.17
C ILE A 13 -17.35 37.27 -5.70
N LYS A 14 -18.27 36.83 -6.56
CA LYS A 14 -19.68 36.62 -6.19
C LYS A 14 -19.88 35.14 -5.94
N TYR A 15 -20.46 34.81 -4.79
CA TYR A 15 -20.91 33.45 -4.47
C TYR A 15 -22.35 33.29 -4.99
N GLU A 16 -22.63 32.21 -5.72
CA GLU A 16 -23.94 31.90 -6.29
C GLU A 16 -24.25 30.42 -6.09
N ASN A 17 -25.42 30.11 -5.52
CA ASN A 17 -25.85 28.74 -5.20
C ASN A 17 -26.78 28.13 -6.24
N THR A 18 -27.09 28.83 -7.33
CA THR A 18 -28.12 28.42 -8.29
C THR A 18 -27.89 27.02 -8.87
N ALA A 19 -26.64 26.63 -9.15
CA ALA A 19 -26.34 25.28 -9.62
C ALA A 19 -26.65 24.20 -8.56
N LYS A 20 -26.28 24.46 -7.30
CA LYS A 20 -26.61 23.59 -6.16
C LYS A 20 -28.12 23.46 -6.00
N ASP A 21 -28.83 24.58 -6.01
CA ASP A 21 -30.28 24.61 -5.80
C ASP A 21 -31.04 23.89 -6.92
N LEU A 22 -30.67 24.12 -8.18
CA LEU A 22 -31.28 23.43 -9.34
C LEU A 22 -31.04 21.92 -9.28
N TYR A 23 -29.83 21.50 -8.92
CA TYR A 23 -29.49 20.09 -8.81
C TYR A 23 -30.22 19.42 -7.63
N LEU A 24 -30.30 20.08 -6.48
CA LEU A 24 -31.05 19.59 -5.31
C LEU A 24 -32.54 19.40 -5.64
N GLU A 25 -33.16 20.40 -6.29
CA GLU A 25 -34.56 20.30 -6.72
C GLU A 25 -34.77 19.20 -7.77
N MET A 26 -33.84 19.03 -8.71
CA MET A 26 -33.87 17.93 -9.68
C MET A 26 -33.88 16.55 -8.98
N LEU A 27 -33.06 16.34 -7.95
CA LEU A 27 -33.02 15.09 -7.20
C LEU A 27 -34.30 14.87 -6.39
N LYS A 28 -34.83 15.92 -5.76
CA LYS A 28 -36.10 15.86 -4.99
C LYS A 28 -37.28 15.51 -5.88
N ASN A 29 -37.35 16.06 -7.09
CA ASN A 29 -38.41 15.78 -8.06
C ASN A 29 -38.43 14.32 -8.54
N GLN A 30 -37.30 13.61 -8.46
CA GLN A 30 -37.21 12.19 -8.78
C GLN A 30 -37.56 11.28 -7.59
N ALA A 31 -37.60 11.82 -6.37
CA ALA A 31 -37.82 11.02 -5.17
C ALA A 31 -39.29 10.66 -5.00
N VAL A 32 -39.58 9.36 -4.84
CA VAL A 32 -40.94 8.88 -4.57
C VAL A 32 -41.17 8.90 -3.06
N THR A 33 -41.48 10.07 -2.51
CA THR A 33 -41.71 10.28 -1.06
C THR A 33 -43.13 9.89 -0.62
N PRO A 34 -43.41 9.70 0.70
CA PRO A 34 -42.43 9.60 1.79
C PRO A 34 -41.64 8.28 1.70
N TYR A 35 -40.36 8.33 2.06
CA TYR A 35 -39.55 7.11 2.26
C TYR A 35 -39.82 6.51 3.65
N PRO A 36 -39.53 5.21 3.85
CA PRO A 36 -39.45 4.64 5.20
C PRO A 36 -38.47 5.42 6.08
N LYS A 37 -38.61 5.28 7.40
CA LYS A 37 -37.73 5.93 8.39
C LYS A 37 -36.35 5.26 8.44
N TRP A 38 -35.62 5.34 7.34
CA TRP A 38 -34.28 4.79 7.22
C TRP A 38 -33.26 5.64 7.97
N THR A 39 -32.24 4.97 8.49
CA THR A 39 -30.98 5.56 8.93
C THR A 39 -29.90 5.21 7.92
N VAL A 40 -29.23 6.23 7.38
CA VAL A 40 -28.18 6.06 6.37
C VAL A 40 -26.84 6.55 6.90
N VAL A 41 -25.77 5.77 6.74
CA VAL A 41 -24.40 6.27 6.98
C VAL A 41 -23.87 6.88 5.69
N VAL A 42 -23.25 8.05 5.77
CA VAL A 42 -22.84 8.84 4.60
C VAL A 42 -21.34 9.13 4.64
N ASP A 43 -20.67 8.88 3.53
CA ASP A 43 -19.26 9.21 3.26
C ASP A 43 -19.19 9.98 1.94
N THR A 44 -18.72 11.21 1.97
CA THR A 44 -18.63 12.05 0.76
C THR A 44 -17.20 12.26 0.30
N ALA A 45 -16.22 11.54 0.86
CA ALA A 45 -14.81 11.69 0.54
C ALA A 45 -14.25 13.12 0.71
N ASN A 46 -14.84 13.93 1.59
CA ASN A 46 -14.62 15.39 1.66
C ASN A 46 -14.86 16.10 0.30
N GLY A 47 -15.69 15.51 -0.57
CA GLY A 47 -15.94 15.93 -1.93
C GLY A 47 -17.16 16.85 -2.08
N THR A 48 -17.54 17.08 -3.33
CA THR A 48 -18.61 18.01 -3.76
C THR A 48 -19.97 17.66 -3.15
N GLN A 49 -20.27 16.37 -2.97
CA GLN A 49 -21.54 15.92 -2.39
C GLN A 49 -21.72 16.34 -0.93
N SER A 50 -20.65 16.71 -0.20
CA SER A 50 -20.74 17.21 1.18
C SER A 50 -21.63 18.46 1.30
N GLU A 51 -21.74 19.24 0.22
CA GLU A 51 -22.57 20.45 0.16
C GLU A 51 -24.03 20.18 -0.21
N ILE A 52 -24.38 18.99 -0.70
CA ILE A 52 -25.69 18.72 -1.32
C ILE A 52 -26.42 17.60 -0.60
N ILE A 53 -25.71 16.51 -0.26
CA ILE A 53 -26.35 15.27 0.17
C ILE A 53 -27.10 15.41 1.49
N PHE A 54 -26.60 16.23 2.41
CA PHE A 54 -27.21 16.39 3.73
C PHE A 54 -28.51 17.19 3.63
N ASP A 55 -28.52 18.29 2.87
CA ASP A 55 -29.73 19.05 2.58
C ASP A 55 -30.80 18.16 1.91
N LEU A 56 -30.38 17.33 0.95
CA LEU A 56 -31.26 16.36 0.30
C LEU A 56 -31.85 15.34 1.29
N LEU A 57 -31.03 14.72 2.16
CA LEU A 57 -31.52 13.73 3.12
C LEU A 57 -32.45 14.35 4.17
N GLU A 58 -32.21 15.59 4.58
CA GLU A 58 -33.10 16.35 5.47
C GLU A 58 -34.47 16.62 4.82
N ASP A 59 -34.47 17.13 3.59
CA ASP A 59 -35.69 17.38 2.80
C ASP A 59 -36.49 16.11 2.56
N LEU A 60 -35.81 14.98 2.32
CA LEU A 60 -36.41 13.65 2.16
C LEU A 60 -36.81 13.00 3.48
N LYS A 61 -36.51 13.63 4.63
CA LYS A 61 -36.79 13.15 5.99
C LYS A 61 -36.14 11.79 6.30
N ILE A 62 -34.95 11.57 5.75
CA ILE A 62 -34.11 10.39 6.01
C ILE A 62 -33.09 10.74 7.10
N LYS A 63 -33.00 9.90 8.13
CA LYS A 63 -32.00 10.09 9.18
C LYS A 63 -30.63 9.73 8.63
N TYR A 64 -29.60 10.51 8.95
CA TYR A 64 -28.24 10.22 8.50
C TYR A 64 -27.20 10.27 9.62
N ILE A 65 -26.07 9.61 9.39
CA ILE A 65 -24.87 9.61 10.23
C ILE A 65 -23.68 9.91 9.33
N LYS A 66 -22.92 10.96 9.65
CA LYS A 66 -21.72 11.34 8.88
C LYS A 66 -20.53 10.50 9.32
N THR A 67 -19.71 10.07 8.37
CA THR A 67 -18.34 9.62 8.65
C THR A 67 -17.43 10.83 8.95
N GLY A 68 -16.15 10.57 9.24
CA GLY A 68 -15.15 11.63 9.43
C GLY A 68 -14.77 12.37 8.14
N ASP A 69 -15.13 11.82 6.98
CA ASP A 69 -14.69 12.31 5.66
C ASP A 69 -15.87 12.99 4.91
N CYS A 70 -16.55 13.92 5.59
CA CYS A 70 -17.74 14.61 5.10
C CYS A 70 -17.66 16.16 5.12
N ASP A 71 -16.46 16.72 5.00
CA ASP A 71 -16.22 18.17 5.04
C ASP A 71 -15.47 18.64 3.79
N ILE A 72 -16.15 19.40 2.91
CA ILE A 72 -15.56 19.93 1.67
C ILE A 72 -14.42 20.93 1.92
N GLN A 73 -14.35 21.53 3.12
CA GLN A 73 -13.28 22.44 3.53
C GLN A 73 -12.09 21.71 4.15
N SER A 74 -12.16 20.39 4.29
CA SER A 74 -11.07 19.59 4.81
C SER A 74 -9.79 19.80 3.98
N PRO A 75 -8.63 20.02 4.61
CA PRO A 75 -7.36 20.11 3.90
C PRO A 75 -6.88 18.73 3.39
N VAL A 76 -7.59 17.66 3.73
CA VAL A 76 -7.23 16.27 3.40
C VAL A 76 -8.04 15.78 2.21
N PHE A 77 -7.36 15.57 1.09
CA PHE A 77 -7.93 14.89 -0.08
C PHE A 77 -8.02 13.38 0.18
N ILE A 78 -9.23 12.83 0.14
CA ILE A 78 -9.48 11.41 0.34
C ILE A 78 -9.81 10.78 -1.01
N PRO A 79 -8.86 10.07 -1.67
CA PRO A 79 -9.18 9.36 -2.89
C PRO A 79 -10.05 8.13 -2.56
N ARG A 80 -11.36 8.21 -2.82
CA ARG A 80 -12.25 7.04 -2.79
C ARG A 80 -12.21 6.36 -4.16
N ASP A 81 -11.43 5.29 -4.26
CA ASP A 81 -11.54 4.38 -5.41
C ASP A 81 -12.78 3.49 -5.21
N THR A 82 -13.82 3.76 -5.99
CA THR A 82 -15.12 3.08 -5.90
C THR A 82 -15.08 1.63 -6.34
N GLU A 83 -14.00 1.16 -6.97
CA GLU A 83 -13.82 -0.23 -7.40
C GLU A 83 -13.04 -1.07 -6.37
N VAL A 84 -12.56 -0.45 -5.28
CA VAL A 84 -11.74 -1.08 -4.25
C VAL A 84 -12.50 -1.11 -2.92
N SER A 85 -12.97 -2.29 -2.52
CA SER A 85 -13.81 -2.47 -1.32
C SER A 85 -13.13 -2.00 -0.02
N SER A 86 -11.80 -2.11 0.10
CA SER A 86 -11.07 -1.66 1.29
C SER A 86 -11.15 -0.14 1.52
N SER A 87 -11.42 0.65 0.47
CA SER A 87 -11.65 2.09 0.56
C SER A 87 -12.88 2.44 1.42
N PHE A 88 -13.78 1.48 1.66
CA PHE A 88 -15.06 1.68 2.35
C PHE A 88 -15.17 0.92 3.68
N ALA A 89 -14.05 0.44 4.23
CA ALA A 89 -14.04 -0.34 5.46
C ALA A 89 -14.62 0.43 6.68
N GLU A 90 -14.39 1.75 6.75
CA GLU A 90 -14.89 2.57 7.85
C GLU A 90 -16.42 2.75 7.78
N ILE A 91 -16.97 3.12 6.62
CA ILE A 91 -18.43 3.22 6.46
C ILE A 91 -19.12 1.86 6.69
N SER A 92 -18.55 0.75 6.20
CA SER A 92 -19.03 -0.60 6.50
C SER A 92 -19.13 -0.87 8.00
N ARG A 93 -18.09 -0.49 8.75
CA ARG A 93 -18.07 -0.63 10.21
C ARG A 93 -19.13 0.26 10.87
N GLN A 94 -19.28 1.51 10.43
CA GLN A 94 -20.25 2.45 10.99
C GLN A 94 -21.68 2.00 10.77
N VAL A 95 -22.01 1.41 9.61
CA VAL A 95 -23.33 0.82 9.34
C VAL A 95 -23.65 -0.26 10.39
N LEU A 96 -22.69 -1.17 10.64
CA LEU A 96 -22.85 -2.23 11.64
C LEU A 96 -22.97 -1.69 13.08
N LEU A 97 -22.13 -0.73 13.46
CA LEU A 97 -22.12 -0.15 14.81
C LEU A 97 -23.41 0.62 15.12
N SER A 98 -23.90 1.38 14.15
CA SER A 98 -25.11 2.19 14.29
C SER A 98 -26.41 1.42 14.00
N LYS A 99 -26.31 0.19 13.49
CA LYS A 99 -27.43 -0.60 12.97
C LYS A 99 -28.24 0.18 11.92
N ALA A 100 -27.53 0.88 11.04
CA ALA A 100 -28.14 1.63 9.95
C ALA A 100 -28.74 0.69 8.89
N ASP A 101 -29.70 1.19 8.12
CA ASP A 101 -30.40 0.43 7.08
C ASP A 101 -29.56 0.28 5.80
N LEU A 102 -28.66 1.25 5.54
CA LEU A 102 -27.68 1.22 4.46
C LEU A 102 -26.59 2.27 4.69
N GLY A 103 -25.48 2.13 3.98
CA GLY A 103 -24.46 3.17 3.81
C GLY A 103 -24.37 3.63 2.36
N ILE A 104 -24.01 4.89 2.16
CA ILE A 104 -23.77 5.50 0.86
C ILE A 104 -22.41 6.21 0.87
N ALA A 105 -21.61 5.98 -0.18
CA ALA A 105 -20.29 6.57 -0.31
C ALA A 105 -20.06 7.13 -1.71
N PHE A 106 -19.57 8.35 -1.82
CA PHE A 106 -19.29 9.02 -3.10
C PHE A 106 -17.79 9.11 -3.38
N ASP A 107 -17.43 9.29 -4.65
CA ASP A 107 -16.13 9.84 -5.01
C ASP A 107 -16.11 11.37 -4.90
N VAL A 108 -14.94 11.96 -5.13
CA VAL A 108 -14.67 13.35 -4.74
C VAL A 108 -15.48 14.36 -5.57
N ASP A 109 -15.67 14.13 -6.85
CA ASP A 109 -16.52 14.94 -7.73
C ASP A 109 -17.99 14.53 -7.71
N GLY A 110 -18.31 13.37 -7.12
CA GLY A 110 -19.68 12.95 -6.80
C GLY A 110 -20.41 12.31 -7.96
N ASP A 111 -19.70 11.90 -9.01
CA ASP A 111 -20.28 11.27 -10.20
C ASP A 111 -20.48 9.75 -10.03
N ARG A 112 -19.82 9.15 -9.02
CA ARG A 112 -20.01 7.75 -8.63
C ARG A 112 -20.54 7.63 -7.22
N ILE A 113 -21.27 6.54 -6.99
CA ILE A 113 -21.74 6.14 -5.68
C ILE A 113 -21.58 4.64 -5.47
N ILE A 114 -21.20 4.28 -4.25
CA ILE A 114 -21.16 2.92 -3.74
C ILE A 114 -22.15 2.79 -2.59
N PHE A 115 -22.74 1.60 -2.49
CA PHE A 115 -23.68 1.27 -1.42
C PHE A 115 -23.09 0.22 -0.49
N ILE A 116 -23.42 0.36 0.79
CA ILE A 116 -23.16 -0.64 1.82
C ILE A 116 -24.52 -1.14 2.30
N ASP A 117 -24.73 -2.45 2.35
CA ASP A 117 -25.98 -3.00 2.86
C ASP A 117 -26.08 -3.01 4.40
N ASP A 118 -27.24 -3.38 4.94
CA ASP A 118 -27.49 -3.45 6.39
C ASP A 118 -26.63 -4.50 7.13
N GLN A 119 -25.89 -5.35 6.40
CA GLN A 119 -24.92 -6.29 6.94
C GLN A 119 -23.48 -5.79 6.80
N GLY A 120 -23.28 -4.53 6.42
CA GLY A 120 -21.97 -3.92 6.24
C GLY A 120 -21.23 -4.39 4.99
N ARG A 121 -21.89 -5.12 4.07
CA ARG A 121 -21.26 -5.61 2.83
C ARG A 121 -21.19 -4.49 1.81
N TYR A 122 -20.00 -4.29 1.26
CA TYR A 122 -19.76 -3.43 0.10
C TYR A 122 -20.44 -4.03 -1.14
N LEU A 123 -21.26 -3.23 -1.82
CA LEU A 123 -21.86 -3.58 -3.11
C LEU A 123 -21.05 -2.90 -4.24
N PRO A 124 -20.40 -3.69 -5.13
CA PRO A 124 -19.76 -3.14 -6.31
C PRO A 124 -20.77 -2.41 -7.21
N GLY A 125 -20.29 -1.44 -7.98
CA GLY A 125 -21.10 -0.70 -8.96
C GLY A 125 -21.81 -1.61 -9.96
N ASP A 126 -21.18 -2.72 -10.35
CA ASP A 126 -21.79 -3.76 -11.18
C ASP A 126 -23.13 -4.26 -10.61
N TYR A 127 -23.20 -4.44 -9.28
CA TYR A 127 -24.36 -4.98 -8.60
C TYR A 127 -25.40 -3.92 -8.31
N SER A 128 -24.99 -2.76 -7.79
CA SER A 128 -25.92 -1.67 -7.49
C SER A 128 -26.63 -1.19 -8.76
N CYS A 129 -25.89 -1.02 -9.86
CA CYS A 129 -26.47 -0.63 -11.13
C CYS A 129 -27.27 -1.76 -11.78
N THR A 130 -26.94 -3.05 -11.57
CA THR A 130 -27.78 -4.16 -12.02
C THR A 130 -29.13 -4.19 -11.31
N LEU A 131 -29.16 -3.92 -10.00
CA LEU A 131 -30.41 -3.80 -9.23
C LEU A 131 -31.27 -2.64 -9.74
N ILE A 132 -30.67 -1.49 -10.05
CA ILE A 132 -31.38 -0.35 -10.66
C ILE A 132 -31.88 -0.73 -12.05
N ALA A 133 -31.03 -1.35 -12.88
CA ALA A 133 -31.38 -1.78 -14.23
C ALA A 133 -32.58 -2.73 -14.25
N GLN A 134 -32.81 -3.55 -13.21
CA GLN A 134 -34.00 -4.41 -13.13
C GLN A 134 -35.33 -3.65 -13.12
N GLN A 135 -35.35 -2.42 -12.58
CA GLN A 135 -36.56 -1.61 -12.44
C GLN A 135 -36.77 -0.60 -13.56
N GLU A 136 -35.75 -0.34 -14.36
CA GLU A 136 -35.86 0.59 -15.47
C GLU A 136 -36.82 0.05 -16.54
N ASP A 137 -37.63 0.91 -17.18
CA ASP A 137 -38.58 0.44 -18.20
C ASP A 137 -37.87 0.01 -19.50
N SER A 138 -36.70 0.60 -19.77
CA SER A 138 -35.89 0.31 -20.96
C SER A 138 -35.42 -1.15 -20.99
N GLN A 139 -35.71 -1.84 -22.10
CA GLN A 139 -35.19 -3.19 -22.37
C GLN A 139 -33.71 -3.19 -22.75
N ALA A 140 -33.22 -2.09 -23.32
CA ALA A 140 -31.81 -1.91 -23.66
C ALA A 140 -31.06 -1.30 -22.47
N ILE A 141 -29.95 -1.92 -22.08
CA ILE A 141 -29.00 -1.43 -21.08
C ILE A 141 -27.62 -1.36 -21.72
N VAL A 142 -26.87 -0.30 -21.44
CA VAL A 142 -25.52 -0.10 -22.00
C VAL A 142 -24.49 -0.08 -20.89
N THR A 143 -23.44 -0.89 -21.00
CA THR A 143 -22.36 -0.93 -20.00
C THR A 143 -21.05 -1.46 -20.62
N PRO A 144 -19.87 -1.12 -20.09
CA PRO A 144 -18.62 -1.60 -20.66
C PRO A 144 -18.41 -3.11 -20.64
N ILE A 145 -17.46 -3.58 -21.44
CA ILE A 145 -17.00 -4.98 -21.49
C ILE A 145 -16.37 -5.46 -20.16
N SER A 146 -15.88 -4.52 -19.34
CA SER A 146 -15.30 -4.78 -18.01
C SER A 146 -16.34 -5.04 -16.92
N THR A 147 -17.62 -4.78 -17.18
CA THR A 147 -18.72 -5.00 -16.23
C THR A 147 -19.00 -6.50 -16.07
N SER A 148 -19.23 -6.91 -14.83
CA SER A 148 -19.60 -8.28 -14.43
C SER A 148 -20.73 -8.87 -15.28
N SER A 149 -20.74 -10.19 -15.41
CA SER A 149 -21.81 -10.94 -16.06
C SER A 149 -23.13 -10.95 -15.27
N VAL A 150 -23.14 -10.40 -14.05
CA VAL A 150 -24.37 -10.26 -13.25
C VAL A 150 -25.47 -9.49 -13.98
N ILE A 151 -25.12 -8.48 -14.79
CA ILE A 151 -26.10 -7.72 -15.57
C ILE A 151 -26.77 -8.59 -16.66
N ASP A 152 -26.13 -9.67 -17.11
CA ASP A 152 -26.69 -10.55 -18.13
C ASP A 152 -27.78 -11.46 -17.52
N SER A 153 -27.88 -11.55 -16.18
CA SER A 153 -28.84 -12.42 -15.50
C SER A 153 -30.25 -11.84 -15.36
N ILE A 154 -30.47 -10.58 -15.75
CA ILE A 154 -31.74 -9.88 -15.49
C ILE A 154 -32.71 -9.89 -16.68
N GLY A 155 -32.39 -10.61 -17.75
CA GLY A 155 -33.25 -10.81 -18.92
C GLY A 155 -33.40 -9.58 -19.83
N LYS A 156 -32.54 -8.58 -19.67
CA LYS A 156 -32.50 -7.38 -20.53
C LYS A 156 -31.48 -7.51 -21.66
N THR A 157 -31.64 -6.71 -22.71
CA THR A 157 -30.66 -6.66 -23.81
C THR A 157 -29.49 -5.77 -23.40
N VAL A 158 -28.32 -6.38 -23.18
CA VAL A 158 -27.10 -5.69 -22.73
C VAL A 158 -26.21 -5.38 -23.92
N TYR A 159 -25.94 -4.09 -24.17
CA TYR A 159 -24.98 -3.62 -25.17
C TYR A 159 -23.65 -3.31 -24.50
N ARG A 160 -22.61 -4.07 -24.88
CA ARG A 160 -21.24 -3.89 -24.37
C ARG A 160 -20.50 -2.82 -25.16
N THR A 161 -19.76 -1.94 -24.47
CA THR A 161 -18.91 -0.89 -25.06
C THR A 161 -17.46 -1.01 -24.61
N PRO A 162 -16.53 -0.28 -25.23
CA PRO A 162 -15.28 0.07 -24.58
C PRO A 162 -15.51 0.77 -23.24
N VAL A 163 -14.53 0.70 -22.35
CA VAL A 163 -14.55 1.34 -21.02
C VAL A 163 -14.46 2.86 -21.19
N GLY A 164 -15.33 3.58 -20.50
CA GLY A 164 -15.46 5.04 -20.58
C GLY A 164 -16.93 5.47 -20.69
N SER A 165 -17.36 6.34 -19.78
CA SER A 165 -18.72 6.87 -19.73
C SER A 165 -19.19 7.53 -21.04
N THR A 166 -18.29 8.13 -21.81
CA THR A 166 -18.60 8.72 -23.13
C THR A 166 -19.00 7.68 -24.17
N HIS A 167 -18.38 6.50 -24.18
CA HIS A 167 -18.76 5.40 -25.05
C HIS A 167 -20.13 4.83 -24.66
N VAL A 168 -20.39 4.71 -23.36
CA VAL A 168 -21.69 4.28 -22.82
C VAL A 168 -22.77 5.28 -23.24
N ALA A 169 -22.58 6.57 -22.99
CA ALA A 169 -23.53 7.63 -23.36
C ALA A 169 -23.80 7.68 -24.88
N ALA A 170 -22.77 7.55 -25.71
CA ALA A 170 -22.93 7.52 -27.17
C ALA A 170 -23.77 6.32 -27.62
N LYS A 171 -23.47 5.13 -27.08
CA LYS A 171 -24.21 3.91 -27.41
C LYS A 171 -25.65 3.94 -26.87
N MET A 172 -25.89 4.54 -25.71
CA MET A 172 -27.25 4.77 -25.18
C MET A 172 -28.11 5.57 -26.16
N LYS A 173 -27.57 6.67 -26.72
CA LYS A 173 -28.26 7.47 -27.74
C LYS A 173 -28.54 6.67 -29.01
N GLU A 174 -27.57 5.86 -29.44
CA GLU A 174 -27.70 5.03 -30.64
C GLU A 174 -28.81 3.99 -30.53
N VAL A 175 -28.91 3.31 -29.38
CA VAL A 175 -29.87 2.21 -29.17
C VAL A 175 -31.15 2.62 -28.45
N GLY A 176 -31.29 3.92 -28.11
CA GLY A 176 -32.43 4.46 -27.37
C GLY A 176 -32.54 3.96 -25.92
N ALA A 177 -31.43 3.54 -25.30
CA ALA A 177 -31.43 3.07 -23.92
C ALA A 177 -31.62 4.21 -22.93
N GLN A 178 -32.54 4.04 -21.97
CA GLN A 178 -32.79 5.04 -20.92
C GLN A 178 -31.77 4.96 -19.78
N PHE A 179 -31.13 3.81 -19.59
CA PHE A 179 -30.15 3.59 -18.54
C PHE A 179 -28.88 2.92 -19.08
N GLY A 180 -27.74 3.44 -18.65
CA GLY A 180 -26.44 2.82 -18.82
C GLY A 180 -25.57 3.10 -17.61
N PHE A 181 -24.48 2.38 -17.45
CA PHE A 181 -23.62 2.55 -16.28
C PHE A 181 -22.22 2.02 -16.50
N GLU A 182 -21.28 2.53 -15.71
CA GLU A 182 -19.96 1.95 -15.53
C GLU A 182 -19.88 1.12 -14.23
N PRO A 183 -19.03 0.09 -14.18
CA PRO A 183 -18.98 -0.84 -13.04
C PRO A 183 -18.40 -0.23 -11.74
N ASN A 184 -18.01 1.04 -11.80
CA ASN A 184 -17.48 1.84 -10.71
C ASN A 184 -18.57 2.62 -9.94
N GLY A 185 -19.85 2.34 -10.21
CA GLY A 185 -20.99 2.96 -9.52
C GLY A 185 -21.50 4.24 -10.17
N GLY A 186 -21.04 4.55 -11.39
CA GLY A 186 -21.52 5.68 -12.17
C GLY A 186 -22.70 5.32 -13.06
N GLY A 187 -23.92 5.52 -12.57
CA GLY A 187 -25.16 5.40 -13.36
C GLY A 187 -25.40 6.61 -14.26
N ILE A 188 -25.92 6.37 -15.47
CA ILE A 188 -26.21 7.37 -16.51
C ILE A 188 -27.69 7.24 -16.90
N PHE A 189 -28.46 8.31 -16.76
CA PHE A 189 -29.90 8.32 -16.93
C PHE A 189 -30.31 9.31 -18.03
N ALA A 190 -30.91 8.81 -19.11
CA ALA A 190 -31.21 9.62 -20.30
C ALA A 190 -32.24 10.74 -20.05
N ASP A 191 -33.12 10.56 -19.07
CA ASP A 191 -34.12 11.54 -18.60
C ASP A 191 -33.52 12.66 -17.76
N ILE A 192 -32.26 12.52 -17.31
CA ILE A 192 -31.54 13.50 -16.49
C ILE A 192 -30.43 14.15 -17.32
N ALA A 193 -29.39 13.37 -17.61
CA ALA A 193 -28.21 13.79 -18.34
C ALA A 193 -27.44 12.55 -18.83
N TYR A 194 -26.81 12.68 -20.00
CA TYR A 194 -25.88 11.68 -20.52
C TYR A 194 -24.49 11.77 -19.86
N GLY A 195 -24.48 11.83 -18.54
CA GLY A 195 -23.29 11.84 -17.67
C GLY A 195 -23.53 10.95 -16.46
N ARG A 196 -22.45 10.52 -15.81
CA ARG A 196 -22.56 9.76 -14.56
C ARG A 196 -23.07 10.67 -13.46
N ASP A 197 -23.95 10.17 -12.62
CA ASP A 197 -24.56 10.96 -11.55
C ASP A 197 -24.81 10.09 -10.32
N GLY A 198 -24.01 10.29 -9.27
CA GLY A 198 -24.15 9.57 -8.01
C GLY A 198 -25.43 9.92 -7.26
N GLY A 199 -25.89 11.17 -7.33
CA GLY A 199 -27.09 11.63 -6.61
C GLY A 199 -28.36 11.04 -7.21
N ALA A 200 -28.47 11.03 -8.54
CA ALA A 200 -29.55 10.37 -9.26
C ALA A 200 -29.55 8.86 -9.00
N THR A 201 -28.36 8.24 -9.03
CA THR A 201 -28.18 6.82 -8.72
C THR A 201 -28.66 6.48 -7.31
N LEU A 202 -28.40 7.36 -6.32
CA LEU A 202 -28.95 7.25 -4.96
C LEU A 202 -30.49 7.26 -4.96
N ILE A 203 -31.11 8.27 -5.57
CA ILE A 203 -32.57 8.40 -5.57
C ILE A 203 -33.23 7.17 -6.21
N LYS A 204 -32.68 6.66 -7.32
CA LYS A 204 -33.16 5.45 -8.00
C LYS A 204 -33.04 4.21 -7.11
N MET A 205 -31.92 4.06 -6.36
CA MET A 205 -31.76 2.99 -5.38
C MET A 205 -32.78 3.10 -4.22
N LEU A 206 -33.01 4.31 -3.68
CA LEU A 206 -34.00 4.53 -2.62
C LEU A 206 -35.43 4.22 -3.08
N ASN A 207 -35.78 4.62 -4.31
CA ASN A 207 -37.06 4.28 -4.94
C ASN A 207 -37.23 2.77 -5.10
N LEU A 208 -36.18 2.05 -5.56
CA LEU A 208 -36.16 0.59 -5.65
C LEU A 208 -36.39 -0.06 -4.27
N LEU A 209 -35.67 0.36 -3.24
CA LEU A 209 -35.80 -0.20 -1.89
C LEU A 209 -37.20 0.03 -1.32
N LYS A 210 -37.77 1.22 -1.56
CA LYS A 210 -39.14 1.54 -1.15
C LYS A 210 -40.17 0.65 -1.87
N ALA A 211 -40.06 0.52 -3.19
CA ALA A 211 -41.00 -0.23 -4.00
C ALA A 211 -40.95 -1.74 -3.69
N SER A 212 -39.74 -2.29 -3.55
CA SER A 212 -39.52 -3.70 -3.25
C SER A 212 -39.89 -4.09 -1.81
N LYS A 213 -39.85 -3.13 -0.87
CA LYS A 213 -40.00 -3.36 0.58
C LYS A 213 -39.01 -4.41 1.13
N LYS A 214 -37.89 -4.61 0.45
CA LYS A 214 -36.82 -5.53 0.83
C LYS A 214 -35.61 -4.74 1.30
N LYS A 215 -34.77 -5.39 2.09
CA LYS A 215 -33.48 -4.81 2.46
C LYS A 215 -32.50 -4.88 1.29
N LEU A 216 -31.52 -3.99 1.28
CA LEU A 216 -30.46 -4.02 0.26
C LEU A 216 -29.70 -5.35 0.28
N SER A 217 -29.48 -5.93 1.47
CA SER A 217 -28.82 -7.24 1.60
C SER A 217 -29.61 -8.39 0.97
N ASP A 218 -30.94 -8.35 1.05
CA ASP A 218 -31.82 -9.36 0.43
C ASP A 218 -31.79 -9.26 -1.09
N LEU A 219 -31.86 -8.04 -1.62
CA LEU A 219 -31.79 -7.79 -3.05
C LEU A 219 -30.43 -8.18 -3.63
N TYR A 220 -29.35 -7.81 -2.94
CA TYR A 220 -27.99 -8.16 -3.34
C TYR A 220 -27.77 -9.67 -3.36
N SER A 221 -28.24 -10.40 -2.33
CA SER A 221 -28.06 -11.85 -2.24
C SER A 221 -28.91 -12.65 -3.22
N ALA A 222 -29.94 -12.02 -3.82
CA ALA A 222 -30.78 -12.65 -4.84
C ALA A 222 -30.13 -12.67 -6.23
N LEU A 223 -29.11 -11.84 -6.48
CA LEU A 223 -28.35 -11.86 -7.73
C LEU A 223 -27.30 -12.98 -7.72
N PRO A 224 -26.89 -13.50 -8.89
CA PRO A 224 -25.73 -14.39 -9.00
C PRO A 224 -24.49 -13.74 -8.38
N GLN A 225 -23.80 -14.48 -7.52
CA GLN A 225 -22.63 -13.99 -6.80
C GLN A 225 -21.36 -14.30 -7.59
N PHE A 226 -20.63 -13.25 -7.94
CA PHE A 226 -19.36 -13.29 -8.61
C PHE A 226 -18.35 -12.47 -7.82
N HIS A 227 -17.15 -13.00 -7.73
CA HIS A 227 -16.02 -12.33 -7.12
C HIS A 227 -15.19 -11.65 -8.19
N LEU A 228 -15.09 -10.33 -8.06
CA LEU A 228 -14.35 -9.47 -8.97
C LEU A 228 -12.96 -9.20 -8.38
N TYR A 229 -11.94 -9.31 -9.24
CA TYR A 229 -10.58 -8.90 -8.92
C TYR A 229 -10.13 -7.88 -9.96
N ARG A 230 -9.78 -6.68 -9.52
CA ARG A 230 -9.39 -5.57 -10.39
C ARG A 230 -8.09 -5.01 -9.89
N GLU A 231 -7.05 -5.10 -10.71
CA GLU A 231 -5.73 -4.61 -10.36
C GLU A 231 -5.04 -3.99 -11.55
N LYS A 232 -3.99 -3.22 -11.26
CA LYS A 232 -3.21 -2.53 -12.27
C LYS A 232 -1.71 -2.63 -12.01
N ILE A 233 -0.95 -2.40 -13.06
CA ILE A 233 0.50 -2.32 -13.01
C ILE A 233 1.00 -1.18 -13.89
N ASP A 234 2.03 -0.47 -13.45
CA ASP A 234 2.75 0.48 -14.30
C ASP A 234 3.31 -0.24 -15.53
N CYS A 235 2.92 0.25 -16.69
CA CYS A 235 3.25 -0.35 -17.97
C CYS A 235 3.36 0.77 -19.00
N PRO A 236 4.58 1.09 -19.47
CA PRO A 236 4.76 2.01 -20.59
C PRO A 236 3.91 1.59 -21.79
N PHE A 237 3.34 2.57 -22.49
CA PHE A 237 2.44 2.34 -23.64
C PHE A 237 3.07 1.43 -24.70
N ASP A 238 4.38 1.55 -24.95
CA ASP A 238 5.13 0.77 -25.94
C ASP A 238 5.09 -0.75 -25.69
N ASN A 239 4.76 -1.19 -24.47
CA ASN A 239 4.66 -2.62 -24.15
C ASN A 239 3.29 -3.23 -24.44
N TYR A 240 2.26 -2.42 -24.73
CA TYR A 240 0.87 -2.90 -24.85
C TYR A 240 0.72 -3.92 -25.99
N ASP A 241 1.24 -3.61 -27.18
CA ASP A 241 1.13 -4.49 -28.35
C ASP A 241 1.83 -5.83 -28.12
N ARG A 242 2.96 -5.81 -27.41
CA ARG A 242 3.68 -7.03 -27.03
C ARG A 242 2.84 -7.88 -26.07
N ILE A 243 2.24 -7.26 -25.05
CA ILE A 243 1.38 -7.96 -24.10
C ILE A 243 0.18 -8.56 -24.83
N TYR A 244 -0.51 -7.78 -25.66
CA TYR A 244 -1.67 -8.25 -26.41
C TYR A 244 -1.33 -9.39 -27.37
N SER A 245 -0.19 -9.33 -28.05
CA SER A 245 0.30 -10.42 -28.90
C SER A 245 0.50 -11.70 -28.09
N ALA A 246 1.16 -11.61 -26.93
CA ALA A 246 1.37 -12.75 -26.05
C ALA A 246 0.06 -13.32 -25.47
N VAL A 247 -0.94 -12.47 -25.18
CA VAL A 247 -2.27 -12.93 -24.77
C VAL A 247 -2.95 -13.72 -25.89
N ARG A 248 -2.91 -13.22 -27.14
CA ARG A 248 -3.50 -13.90 -28.31
C ARG A 248 -2.83 -15.25 -28.62
N GLU A 249 -1.54 -15.38 -28.35
CA GLU A 249 -0.83 -16.65 -28.47
C GLU A 249 -1.24 -17.66 -27.38
N LYS A 250 -1.52 -17.16 -26.17
CA LYS A 250 -1.81 -18.00 -25.00
C LYS A 250 -3.28 -18.46 -24.92
N TYR A 251 -4.22 -17.66 -25.42
CA TYR A 251 -5.66 -17.88 -25.23
C TYR A 251 -6.43 -17.82 -26.56
N SER A 252 -7.47 -18.66 -26.69
CA SER A 252 -8.21 -18.83 -27.94
C SER A 252 -9.62 -18.20 -27.95
N ASP A 253 -10.35 -18.23 -26.84
CA ASP A 253 -11.69 -17.63 -26.72
C ASP A 253 -11.56 -16.18 -26.22
N ILE A 254 -11.44 -15.26 -27.17
CA ILE A 254 -11.13 -13.85 -26.91
C ILE A 254 -12.14 -12.89 -27.53
N ASN A 255 -12.38 -11.77 -26.84
CA ASN A 255 -13.11 -10.61 -27.33
C ASN A 255 -12.20 -9.37 -27.20
N ASP A 256 -11.92 -8.73 -28.34
CA ASP A 256 -10.98 -7.62 -28.47
C ASP A 256 -11.65 -6.24 -28.61
N LEU A 257 -12.90 -6.09 -28.15
CA LEU A 257 -13.65 -4.83 -28.18
C LEU A 257 -12.91 -3.66 -27.50
N ASP A 258 -12.26 -3.92 -26.37
CA ASP A 258 -11.41 -2.96 -25.65
C ASP A 258 -10.45 -3.70 -24.72
N GLY A 259 -9.19 -3.80 -25.15
CA GLY A 259 -8.22 -4.76 -24.60
C GLY A 259 -8.48 -6.17 -25.14
N ILE A 260 -8.20 -7.20 -24.34
CA ILE A 260 -8.49 -8.60 -24.68
C ILE A 260 -9.19 -9.25 -23.48
N LYS A 261 -10.50 -9.46 -23.60
CA LYS A 261 -11.29 -10.26 -22.66
C LYS A 261 -11.24 -11.73 -23.09
N VAL A 262 -10.68 -12.57 -22.25
CA VAL A 262 -10.60 -14.01 -22.42
C VAL A 262 -11.71 -14.66 -21.60
N ASN A 263 -12.56 -15.47 -22.25
CA ASN A 263 -13.53 -16.29 -21.55
C ASN A 263 -12.86 -17.62 -21.17
N LEU A 264 -12.98 -18.02 -19.90
CA LEU A 264 -12.37 -19.25 -19.37
C LEU A 264 -13.40 -20.37 -19.16
N GLY A 265 -14.67 -20.12 -19.50
CA GLY A 265 -15.81 -21.00 -19.21
C GLY A 265 -16.28 -20.87 -17.75
N HIS A 266 -17.39 -21.53 -17.41
CA HIS A 266 -17.93 -21.57 -16.03
C HIS A 266 -18.13 -20.19 -15.38
N ASP A 267 -18.56 -19.20 -16.15
CA ASP A 267 -18.72 -17.80 -15.73
C ASP A 267 -17.42 -17.11 -15.24
N GLU A 268 -16.26 -17.67 -15.61
CA GLU A 268 -14.94 -17.10 -15.39
C GLU A 268 -14.46 -16.33 -16.63
N TRP A 269 -13.92 -15.15 -16.42
CA TRP A 269 -13.23 -14.39 -17.48
C TRP A 269 -12.09 -13.54 -16.92
N ILE A 270 -11.12 -13.25 -17.78
CA ILE A 270 -10.01 -12.32 -17.50
C ILE A 270 -9.90 -11.30 -18.63
N LEU A 271 -9.81 -10.02 -18.30
CA LEU A 271 -9.66 -8.92 -19.25
C LEU A 271 -8.30 -8.25 -19.03
N PHE A 272 -7.47 -8.32 -20.06
CA PHE A 272 -6.18 -7.63 -20.17
C PHE A 272 -6.40 -6.31 -20.90
N ARG A 273 -6.17 -5.17 -20.25
CA ARG A 273 -6.47 -3.86 -20.85
C ARG A 273 -5.45 -2.80 -20.50
N GLY A 274 -4.73 -2.31 -21.49
CA GLY A 274 -3.94 -1.09 -21.38
C GLY A 274 -4.83 0.13 -21.12
N SER A 275 -4.42 1.00 -20.20
CA SER A 275 -5.11 2.28 -19.98
C SER A 275 -4.77 3.26 -21.10
N GLY A 276 -5.78 4.00 -21.58
CA GLY A 276 -5.59 5.06 -22.58
C GLY A 276 -5.13 6.39 -21.98
N ASN A 277 -5.30 6.58 -20.67
CA ASN A 277 -5.12 7.88 -20.00
C ASN A 277 -3.85 7.94 -19.13
N ALA A 278 -3.26 6.78 -18.83
CA ALA A 278 -2.06 6.66 -17.99
C ALA A 278 -1.23 5.44 -18.46
N PRO A 279 0.10 5.44 -18.27
CA PRO A 279 0.97 4.33 -18.60
C PRO A 279 0.81 3.17 -17.59
N GLU A 280 -0.38 2.60 -17.54
CA GLU A 280 -0.77 1.52 -16.65
C GLU A 280 -1.54 0.44 -17.43
N PHE A 281 -1.30 -0.83 -17.10
CA PHE A 281 -2.00 -1.97 -17.67
C PHE A 281 -2.88 -2.60 -16.59
N ARG A 282 -4.15 -2.85 -16.93
CA ARG A 282 -5.16 -3.35 -15.99
C ARG A 282 -5.46 -4.81 -16.29
N VAL A 283 -5.66 -5.58 -15.22
CA VAL A 283 -6.14 -6.95 -15.26
C VAL A 283 -7.41 -7.02 -14.43
N PHE A 284 -8.51 -7.34 -15.10
CA PHE A 284 -9.80 -7.54 -14.47
C PHE A 284 -10.18 -9.01 -14.56
N VAL A 285 -10.72 -9.57 -13.48
CA VAL A 285 -11.13 -10.97 -13.42
C VAL A 285 -12.49 -11.07 -12.75
N GLN A 286 -13.28 -12.01 -13.24
CA GLN A 286 -14.47 -12.51 -12.58
C GLN A 286 -14.36 -14.01 -12.37
N SER A 287 -14.84 -14.50 -11.23
CA SER A 287 -15.07 -15.92 -10.99
C SER A 287 -16.16 -16.12 -9.93
N PRO A 288 -16.97 -17.19 -10.01
CA PRO A 288 -17.89 -17.60 -8.93
C PRO A 288 -17.17 -17.98 -7.61
N ASP A 289 -15.89 -18.38 -7.68
CA ASP A 289 -15.05 -18.67 -6.52
C ASP A 289 -14.09 -17.50 -6.22
N PRO A 290 -14.06 -16.97 -4.98
CA PRO A 290 -13.19 -15.86 -4.60
C PRO A 290 -11.70 -16.20 -4.67
N ASN A 291 -11.29 -17.40 -4.28
CA ASN A 291 -9.90 -17.83 -4.31
C ASN A 291 -9.41 -17.97 -5.75
N ARG A 292 -10.31 -18.42 -6.63
CA ARG A 292 -10.05 -18.57 -8.06
C ARG A 292 -9.94 -17.20 -8.74
N ALA A 293 -10.82 -16.25 -8.43
CA ALA A 293 -10.74 -14.88 -8.91
C ALA A 293 -9.38 -14.24 -8.56
N GLN A 294 -8.97 -14.37 -7.30
CA GLN A 294 -7.68 -13.85 -6.83
C GLN A 294 -6.50 -14.52 -7.53
N ARG A 295 -6.51 -15.85 -7.66
CA ARG A 295 -5.43 -16.59 -8.30
C ARG A 295 -5.28 -16.22 -9.78
N LEU A 296 -6.39 -16.20 -10.53
CA LEU A 296 -6.39 -15.81 -11.94
C LEU A 296 -5.91 -14.37 -12.12
N GLY A 297 -6.31 -13.46 -11.23
CA GLY A 297 -5.85 -12.08 -11.22
C GLY A 297 -4.33 -11.97 -11.03
N GLN A 298 -3.79 -12.70 -10.05
CA GLN A 298 -2.35 -12.75 -9.78
C GLN A 298 -1.56 -13.39 -10.94
N GLU A 299 -2.06 -14.48 -11.51
CA GLU A 299 -1.48 -15.13 -12.69
C GLU A 299 -1.48 -14.19 -13.90
N GLY A 300 -2.57 -13.46 -14.13
CA GLY A 300 -2.68 -12.46 -15.18
C GLY A 300 -1.70 -11.30 -15.01
N LEU A 301 -1.59 -10.75 -13.80
CA LEU A 301 -0.60 -9.71 -13.49
C LEU A 301 0.84 -10.21 -13.65
N ALA A 302 1.13 -11.43 -13.18
CA ALA A 302 2.46 -12.03 -13.33
C ALA A 302 2.80 -12.26 -14.81
N PHE A 303 1.82 -12.69 -15.60
CA PHE A 303 1.97 -12.82 -17.04
C PHE A 303 2.30 -11.46 -17.70
N VAL A 304 1.54 -10.40 -17.40
CA VAL A 304 1.83 -9.04 -17.88
C VAL A 304 3.24 -8.58 -17.45
N LYS A 305 3.60 -8.77 -16.17
CA LYS A 305 4.93 -8.45 -15.64
C LYS A 305 6.05 -9.12 -16.43
N SER A 306 5.90 -10.39 -16.78
CA SER A 306 6.90 -11.14 -17.55
C SER A 306 7.15 -10.56 -18.95
N GLN A 307 6.16 -9.87 -19.51
CA GLN A 307 6.29 -9.21 -20.82
C GLN A 307 6.92 -7.82 -20.71
N VAL A 308 6.70 -7.12 -19.58
CA VAL A 308 7.22 -5.77 -19.32
C VAL A 308 8.69 -5.81 -18.86
N TYR A 309 9.02 -6.69 -17.91
CA TYR A 309 10.34 -6.79 -17.31
C TYR A 309 11.03 -8.06 -17.79
N ARG A 310 12.07 -7.94 -18.63
CA ARG A 310 12.96 -9.07 -18.92
C ARG A 310 13.73 -9.40 -17.64
N VAL A 311 13.31 -10.46 -16.97
CA VAL A 311 14.05 -11.06 -15.85
C VAL A 311 15.32 -11.68 -16.42
N SER A 312 16.49 -11.16 -16.03
CA SER A 312 17.70 -11.98 -16.03
C SER A 312 17.59 -12.94 -14.86
N PRO A 313 17.79 -14.26 -15.04
CA PRO A 313 17.82 -15.17 -13.90
C PRO A 313 18.90 -14.70 -12.92
N LEU A 314 18.57 -14.65 -11.63
CA LEU A 314 19.51 -14.36 -10.54
C LEU A 314 20.76 -15.22 -10.76
N ARG A 315 21.94 -14.60 -10.92
CA ARG A 315 23.19 -15.36 -10.99
C ARG A 315 23.35 -16.16 -9.69
N ALA A 316 23.67 -17.44 -9.84
CA ALA A 316 23.96 -18.33 -8.72
C ALA A 316 25.13 -17.80 -7.86
N ALA A 317 25.17 -18.24 -6.60
CA ALA A 317 26.19 -17.85 -5.63
C ALA A 317 27.61 -17.93 -6.23
N SER A 318 28.36 -16.85 -6.03
CA SER A 318 29.77 -16.76 -6.45
C SER A 318 30.64 -17.70 -5.62
N LYS A 319 31.81 -18.07 -6.15
CA LYS A 319 32.85 -18.75 -5.35
C LYS A 319 33.40 -17.87 -4.21
N LEU A 320 33.14 -16.56 -4.25
CA LEU A 320 33.52 -15.55 -3.27
C LEU A 320 32.34 -15.23 -2.32
N ASP A 321 31.88 -16.25 -1.60
CA ASP A 321 30.86 -16.15 -0.54
C ASP A 321 31.10 -17.24 0.51
N SER A 322 32.14 -17.08 1.34
CA SER A 322 32.59 -18.15 2.25
C SER A 322 31.58 -18.48 3.35
N LEU A 323 30.67 -17.56 3.66
CA LEU A 323 29.68 -17.72 4.72
C LEU A 323 28.26 -17.96 4.16
N GLY A 324 28.02 -17.94 2.86
CA GLY A 324 26.68 -18.14 2.30
C GLY A 324 25.72 -16.98 2.59
N ILE A 325 26.20 -15.75 2.37
CA ILE A 325 25.40 -14.53 2.47
C ILE A 325 24.28 -14.54 1.44
N PHE A 326 24.53 -15.01 0.22
CA PHE A 326 23.52 -15.08 -0.83
C PHE A 326 22.32 -15.92 -0.41
N GLU A 327 22.56 -17.10 0.16
CA GLU A 327 21.52 -18.00 0.65
C GLU A 327 20.72 -17.35 1.80
N SER A 328 21.40 -16.63 2.71
CA SER A 328 20.72 -15.85 3.74
C SER A 328 19.82 -14.74 3.18
N ILE A 329 20.24 -14.07 2.09
CA ILE A 329 19.42 -13.06 1.41
C ILE A 329 18.19 -13.71 0.77
N GLN A 330 18.38 -14.84 0.08
CA GLN A 330 17.28 -15.59 -0.53
C GLN A 330 16.27 -16.08 0.51
N ALA A 331 16.75 -16.47 1.70
CA ALA A 331 15.93 -17.00 2.78
C ALA A 331 15.16 -15.93 3.57
N LEU A 332 15.32 -14.63 3.29
CA LEU A 332 14.60 -13.55 3.99
C LEU A 332 13.07 -13.74 4.04
N PRO A 333 12.37 -14.15 2.95
CA PRO A 333 10.94 -14.46 3.02
C PRO A 333 10.61 -15.60 3.99
N ASP A 334 11.49 -16.61 4.08
CA ASP A 334 11.33 -17.74 4.99
C ASP A 334 11.59 -17.35 6.45
N GLN A 335 12.48 -16.38 6.71
CA GLN A 335 12.61 -15.76 8.03
C GLN A 335 11.28 -15.13 8.46
N CYS A 336 10.66 -14.31 7.60
CA CYS A 336 9.37 -13.70 7.86
C CYS A 336 8.28 -14.75 8.11
N ALA A 337 8.19 -15.77 7.26
CA ALA A 337 7.20 -16.85 7.38
C ALA A 337 7.33 -17.61 8.71
N GLN A 338 8.57 -17.91 9.12
CA GLN A 338 8.85 -18.56 10.39
C GLN A 338 8.34 -17.73 11.56
N VAL A 339 8.68 -16.43 11.60
CA VAL A 339 8.23 -15.56 12.71
C VAL A 339 6.72 -15.44 12.75
N ILE A 340 6.06 -15.24 11.61
CA ILE A 340 4.59 -15.13 11.54
C ILE A 340 3.92 -16.37 12.17
N SER A 341 4.48 -17.56 11.93
CA SER A 341 3.99 -18.81 12.53
C SER A 341 4.26 -18.88 14.04
N GLU A 342 5.46 -18.52 14.48
CA GLU A 342 5.94 -18.81 15.85
C GLU A 342 5.58 -17.71 16.87
N VAL A 343 5.60 -16.45 16.47
CA VAL A 343 5.47 -15.31 17.39
C VAL A 343 4.06 -15.18 17.96
N SER A 344 3.05 -15.71 17.27
CA SER A 344 1.66 -15.74 17.75
C SER A 344 1.50 -16.59 19.02
N GLN A 345 2.40 -17.55 19.23
CA GLN A 345 2.37 -18.50 20.34
C GLN A 345 3.16 -18.00 21.57
N GLN A 346 3.96 -16.94 21.42
CA GLN A 346 4.79 -16.40 22.50
C GLN A 346 3.97 -15.56 23.47
N SER A 347 4.37 -15.50 24.75
CA SER A 347 3.78 -14.58 25.71
C SER A 347 4.15 -13.13 25.37
N ILE A 348 3.24 -12.19 25.65
CA ILE A 348 3.51 -10.75 25.59
C ILE A 348 3.44 -10.18 27.01
N PRO A 349 4.04 -9.00 27.29
CA PRO A 349 3.93 -8.39 28.60
C PRO A 349 2.47 -8.04 28.92
N ALA A 350 2.00 -8.41 30.12
CA ALA A 350 0.58 -8.38 30.47
C ALA A 350 -0.07 -7.00 30.32
N SER A 351 0.70 -5.93 30.56
CA SER A 351 0.23 -4.54 30.49
C SER A 351 0.83 -3.78 29.31
N CYS A 352 1.35 -4.46 28.28
CA CYS A 352 2.01 -3.77 27.16
C CYS A 352 1.07 -2.87 26.35
N SER A 353 -0.25 -3.04 26.44
CA SER A 353 -1.23 -2.13 25.82
C SER A 353 -1.46 -0.84 26.60
N LEU A 354 -0.95 -0.74 27.85
CA LEU A 354 -1.14 0.42 28.74
C LEU A 354 0.09 1.33 28.80
N VAL A 355 1.15 1.00 28.06
CA VAL A 355 2.40 1.78 28.02
C VAL A 355 2.19 3.08 27.25
N SER A 356 2.92 4.13 27.64
CA SER A 356 2.87 5.45 27.01
C SER A 356 4.00 5.68 26.01
N ASN A 357 5.02 4.83 26.01
CA ASN A 357 6.17 4.92 25.12
C ASN A 357 6.88 3.57 24.98
N ILE A 358 7.70 3.45 23.92
CA ILE A 358 8.47 2.26 23.56
C ILE A 358 9.95 2.62 23.52
N VAL A 359 10.80 1.78 24.11
CA VAL A 359 12.25 1.81 23.92
C VAL A 359 12.68 0.51 23.27
N ILE A 360 13.37 0.56 22.15
CA ILE A 360 14.02 -0.59 21.53
C ILE A 360 15.51 -0.48 21.82
N SER A 361 16.04 -1.38 22.64
CA SER A 361 17.47 -1.45 22.95
C SER A 361 18.12 -2.55 22.14
N GLY A 362 19.11 -2.19 21.34
CA GLY A 362 19.87 -3.09 20.49
C GLY A 362 21.10 -2.40 19.91
N MET A 363 22.01 -3.17 19.34
CA MET A 363 23.24 -2.65 18.70
C MET A 363 23.42 -3.19 17.29
N GLY A 364 24.02 -2.38 16.41
CA GLY A 364 24.32 -2.77 15.03
C GLY A 364 23.09 -3.34 14.33
N GLY A 365 23.21 -4.57 13.80
CA GLY A 365 22.12 -5.31 13.17
C GLY A 365 20.84 -5.34 14.02
N SER A 366 20.96 -5.58 15.33
CA SER A 366 19.82 -5.75 16.23
C SER A 366 19.11 -4.46 16.63
N ALA A 367 19.66 -3.30 16.25
CA ALA A 367 18.96 -2.02 16.32
C ALA A 367 18.21 -1.68 15.02
N LEU A 368 18.53 -2.34 13.90
CA LEU A 368 17.98 -2.00 12.58
C LEU A 368 16.48 -2.28 12.53
N GLY A 369 16.02 -3.39 13.12
CA GLY A 369 14.59 -3.66 13.28
C GLY A 369 13.86 -2.49 13.94
N GLY A 370 14.41 -1.98 15.05
CA GLY A 370 13.82 -0.84 15.75
C GLY A 370 13.81 0.46 14.95
N ARG A 371 14.88 0.74 14.18
CA ARG A 371 14.95 1.91 13.30
C ARG A 371 13.95 1.85 12.15
N VAL A 372 13.72 0.66 11.61
CA VAL A 372 12.67 0.39 10.64
C VAL A 372 11.31 0.70 11.25
N ILE A 373 10.98 0.13 12.41
CA ILE A 373 9.69 0.38 13.08
C ILE A 373 9.50 1.86 13.38
N ALA A 374 10.51 2.52 13.94
CA ALA A 374 10.46 3.95 14.24
C ALA A 374 10.22 4.84 13.01
N SER A 375 10.49 4.31 11.81
CA SER A 375 10.27 5.03 10.55
C SER A 375 8.90 4.79 9.93
N LEU A 376 8.14 3.74 10.27
CA LEU A 376 6.89 3.26 9.62
C LEU A 376 5.66 4.23 9.61
N GLU A 377 5.89 5.54 9.75
CA GLU A 377 4.93 6.64 9.70
C GLU A 377 3.88 6.73 10.83
N ARG A 378 3.40 7.98 11.01
CA ARG A 378 2.57 8.51 12.11
C ARG A 378 1.19 7.88 12.26
N GLN A 379 0.68 7.17 11.24
CA GLN A 379 -0.66 6.57 11.29
C GLN A 379 -0.65 5.11 11.80
N THR A 380 0.52 4.47 11.76
CA THR A 380 0.68 3.08 12.20
C THR A 380 1.02 3.02 13.68
N LEU A 381 1.97 3.83 14.17
CA LEU A 381 2.39 3.89 15.57
C LEU A 381 1.46 4.77 16.40
N LYS A 382 0.93 4.23 17.52
CA LYS A 382 0.02 4.97 18.41
C LYS A 382 0.73 5.75 19.52
N ILE A 383 1.98 5.40 19.83
CA ILE A 383 2.76 6.00 20.91
C ILE A 383 4.23 6.21 20.48
N PRO A 384 4.97 7.12 21.14
CA PRO A 384 6.37 7.40 20.82
C PRO A 384 7.27 6.16 20.96
N ILE A 385 8.27 6.09 20.09
CA ILE A 385 9.28 5.03 20.05
C ILE A 385 10.68 5.65 19.99
N VAL A 386 11.59 5.14 20.82
CA VAL A 386 13.01 5.53 20.83
C VAL A 386 13.86 4.29 20.62
N VAL A 387 14.82 4.36 19.70
CA VAL A 387 15.85 3.33 19.54
C VAL A 387 17.05 3.75 20.38
N SER A 388 17.41 2.95 21.37
CA SER A 388 18.58 3.16 22.23
C SER A 388 19.71 2.23 21.82
N THR A 389 20.86 2.81 21.50
CA THR A 389 22.13 2.11 21.21
C THR A 389 23.18 2.43 22.27
N GLU A 390 22.73 2.71 23.50
CA GLU A 390 23.56 3.14 24.62
C GLU A 390 23.54 2.08 25.74
N TYR A 391 24.53 2.12 26.63
CA TYR A 391 24.59 1.25 27.82
C TYR A 391 23.46 1.48 28.83
N HIS A 392 22.91 2.70 28.86
CA HIS A 392 21.83 3.09 29.77
C HIS A 392 20.54 3.35 29.01
N LEU A 393 19.41 2.99 29.63
CA LEU A 393 18.09 3.36 29.12
C LEU A 393 17.83 4.85 29.32
N PRO A 394 17.08 5.48 28.40
CA PRO A 394 16.63 6.86 28.56
C PRO A 394 15.98 7.09 29.93
N ASN A 395 16.21 8.26 30.53
CA ASN A 395 15.73 8.57 31.90
C ASN A 395 14.21 8.49 32.06
N PHE A 396 13.43 8.62 30.97
CA PHE A 396 11.98 8.48 31.03
C PHE A 396 11.50 7.03 31.14
N ALA A 397 12.38 6.04 30.92
CA ALA A 397 12.01 4.63 30.94
C ALA A 397 11.60 4.19 32.35
N ASN A 398 10.37 3.69 32.48
CA ASN A 398 9.72 3.33 33.74
C ASN A 398 8.63 2.25 33.53
N GLU A 399 7.76 2.02 34.52
CA GLU A 399 6.71 1.01 34.48
C GLU A 399 5.68 1.19 33.35
N LYS A 400 5.57 2.41 32.79
CA LYS A 400 4.73 2.72 31.62
C LYS A 400 5.50 2.67 30.29
N THR A 401 6.68 2.05 30.29
CA THR A 401 7.54 1.91 29.11
C THR A 401 7.61 0.45 28.69
N LEU A 402 7.37 0.17 27.41
CA LEU A 402 7.72 -1.12 26.81
C LEU A 402 9.17 -1.07 26.34
N VAL A 403 10.05 -1.85 26.97
CA VAL A 403 11.44 -2.03 26.57
C VAL A 403 11.57 -3.35 25.80
N VAL A 404 11.87 -3.26 24.52
CA VAL A 404 12.22 -4.41 23.67
C VAL A 404 13.74 -4.54 23.66
N ILE A 405 14.26 -5.62 24.26
CA ILE A 405 15.68 -5.93 24.28
C ILE A 405 15.99 -6.85 23.10
N SER A 406 16.77 -6.38 22.13
CA SER A 406 17.04 -7.05 20.87
C SER A 406 18.54 -7.28 20.68
N SER A 407 18.96 -8.54 20.62
CA SER A 407 20.35 -8.92 20.31
C SER A 407 20.38 -10.28 19.63
N TYR A 408 20.95 -10.36 18.43
CA TYR A 408 21.11 -11.63 17.74
C TYR A 408 21.99 -12.62 18.53
N SER A 409 23.15 -12.18 19.04
CA SER A 409 24.07 -13.06 19.77
C SER A 409 23.60 -13.39 21.18
N GLY A 410 22.82 -12.50 21.80
CA GLY A 410 22.40 -12.62 23.20
C GLY A 410 23.48 -12.25 24.22
N GLU A 411 24.67 -11.83 23.76
CA GLU A 411 25.84 -11.53 24.59
C GLU A 411 26.24 -10.05 24.59
N THR A 412 25.56 -9.21 23.79
CA THR A 412 25.88 -7.79 23.65
C THR A 412 25.74 -7.06 24.99
N GLU A 413 26.84 -6.49 25.48
CA GLU A 413 26.93 -5.88 26.82
C GLU A 413 25.91 -4.77 27.04
N GLU A 414 25.71 -3.90 26.06
CA GLU A 414 24.75 -2.79 26.11
C GLU A 414 23.33 -3.30 26.31
N THR A 415 22.97 -4.39 25.63
CA THR A 415 21.63 -4.99 25.73
C THR A 415 21.42 -5.74 27.06
N LEU A 416 22.48 -6.33 27.62
CA LEU A 416 22.45 -6.95 28.94
C LEU A 416 22.31 -5.87 30.04
N SER A 417 23.03 -4.76 29.92
CA SER A 417 22.91 -3.60 30.80
C SER A 417 21.50 -3.01 30.73
N ALA A 418 20.99 -2.77 29.53
CA ALA A 418 19.64 -2.27 29.32
C ALA A 418 18.56 -3.20 29.89
N LEU A 419 18.73 -4.52 29.78
CA LEU A 419 17.82 -5.48 30.41
C LEU A 419 17.85 -5.37 31.94
N ALA A 420 19.03 -5.25 32.55
CA ALA A 420 19.17 -5.08 33.98
C ALA A 420 18.48 -3.80 34.48
N GLU A 421 18.65 -2.68 33.76
CA GLU A 421 17.99 -1.42 34.07
C GLU A 421 16.46 -1.47 33.86
N ALA A 422 16.00 -2.08 32.77
CA ALA A 422 14.57 -2.21 32.49
C ALA A 422 13.87 -2.94 33.65
N ARG A 423 14.53 -3.99 34.17
CA ARG A 423 14.03 -4.77 35.31
C ARG A 423 14.03 -3.97 36.60
N SER A 424 15.12 -3.25 36.91
CA SER A 424 15.20 -2.46 38.15
C SER A 424 14.19 -1.30 38.17
N ARG A 425 13.87 -0.74 36.99
CA ARG A 425 12.88 0.33 36.80
C ARG A 425 11.44 -0.18 36.62
N GLY A 426 11.21 -1.49 36.69
CA GLY A 426 9.87 -2.08 36.59
C GLY A 426 9.21 -1.94 35.21
N CYS A 427 9.99 -1.75 34.15
CA CYS A 427 9.48 -1.60 32.78
C CYS A 427 8.72 -2.86 32.33
N GLN A 428 7.84 -2.71 31.33
CA GLN A 428 7.32 -3.86 30.58
C GLN A 428 8.43 -4.34 29.64
N ILE A 429 8.81 -5.62 29.69
CA ILE A 429 9.99 -6.13 28.97
C ILE A 429 9.60 -7.21 27.99
N PHE A 430 10.14 -7.13 26.77
CA PHE A 430 10.13 -8.23 25.82
C PHE A 430 11.55 -8.49 25.31
N VAL A 431 12.00 -9.73 25.35
CA VAL A 431 13.36 -10.13 24.90
C VAL A 431 13.30 -10.82 23.54
N LEU A 432 14.11 -10.37 22.59
CA LEU A 432 14.25 -10.93 21.25
C LEU A 432 15.73 -11.30 21.02
N THR A 433 16.02 -12.59 20.88
CA THR A 433 17.39 -13.10 20.73
C THR A 433 17.42 -14.45 20.03
N THR A 434 18.57 -14.90 19.53
CA THR A 434 18.75 -16.31 19.13
C THR A 434 19.22 -17.20 20.28
N GLY A 435 19.76 -16.61 21.37
CA GLY A 435 20.34 -17.37 22.48
C GLY A 435 21.08 -16.50 23.49
N GLY A 436 22.18 -17.05 24.03
CA GLY A 436 23.11 -16.39 24.94
C GLY A 436 22.52 -16.05 26.32
N LYS A 437 23.29 -15.26 27.08
CA LYS A 437 22.91 -14.76 28.41
C LYS A 437 21.56 -14.05 28.44
N LEU A 438 21.17 -13.36 27.36
CA LEU A 438 19.84 -12.76 27.27
C LEU A 438 18.72 -13.80 27.30
N ALA A 439 18.86 -14.91 26.57
CA ALA A 439 17.87 -16.00 26.60
C ALA A 439 17.83 -16.69 27.96
N GLU A 440 18.99 -16.91 28.58
CA GLU A 440 19.09 -17.49 29.93
C GLU A 440 18.41 -16.60 30.97
N THR A 441 18.72 -15.30 30.95
CA THR A 441 18.13 -14.30 31.85
C THR A 441 16.61 -14.19 31.65
N ALA A 442 16.15 -14.18 30.40
CA ALA A 442 14.72 -14.14 30.09
C ALA A 442 13.99 -15.36 30.66
N LYS A 443 14.57 -16.56 30.55
CA LYS A 443 14.01 -17.79 31.15
C LYS A 443 14.06 -17.75 32.69
N GLN A 444 15.20 -17.36 33.26
CA GLN A 444 15.41 -17.30 34.71
C GLN A 444 14.37 -16.41 35.40
N PHE A 445 14.04 -15.26 34.79
CA PHE A 445 13.09 -14.30 35.35
C PHE A 445 11.70 -14.39 34.72
N THR A 446 11.42 -15.44 33.94
CA THR A 446 10.12 -15.68 33.27
C THR A 446 9.63 -14.45 32.49
N LEU A 447 10.56 -13.75 31.83
CA LEU A 447 10.24 -12.57 31.03
C LEU A 447 9.59 -13.00 29.71
N PRO A 448 8.61 -12.25 29.20
CA PRO A 448 8.11 -12.42 27.83
C PRO A 448 9.27 -12.36 26.82
N HIS A 449 9.34 -13.36 25.93
CA HIS A 449 10.45 -13.46 24.99
C HIS A 449 10.07 -14.19 23.72
N TYR A 450 10.89 -13.99 22.70
CA TYR A 450 10.95 -14.84 21.52
C TYR A 450 12.41 -15.21 21.26
N ILE A 451 12.74 -16.49 21.49
CA ILE A 451 14.06 -17.04 21.18
C ILE A 451 13.99 -17.64 19.78
N ILE A 452 14.63 -16.94 18.84
CA ILE A 452 14.65 -17.29 17.42
C ILE A 452 15.53 -18.52 17.21
N ASN A 453 15.03 -19.51 16.50
CA ASN A 453 15.86 -20.56 15.90
C ASN A 453 16.23 -20.13 14.47
N PRO A 454 17.45 -19.62 14.20
CA PRO A 454 17.78 -18.90 12.96
C PRO A 454 18.10 -19.84 11.78
N LYS A 455 17.28 -20.87 11.55
CA LYS A 455 17.49 -21.87 10.48
C LYS A 455 17.49 -21.29 9.06
N ASN A 456 16.85 -20.14 8.85
CA ASN A 456 16.78 -19.42 7.57
C ASN A 456 17.83 -18.29 7.51
N ASN A 457 18.94 -18.43 8.22
CA ASN A 457 20.11 -17.56 8.14
C ASN A 457 21.41 -18.39 8.11
N PRO A 458 21.70 -19.11 7.01
CA PRO A 458 22.86 -20.00 6.91
C PRO A 458 24.20 -19.31 7.19
N SER A 459 24.33 -18.01 6.88
CA SER A 459 25.55 -17.26 7.17
C SER A 459 25.82 -16.99 8.64
N GLY A 460 24.81 -17.16 9.50
CA GLY A 460 24.90 -16.86 10.93
C GLY A 460 25.16 -15.38 11.23
N GLN A 461 25.16 -14.50 10.22
CA GLN A 461 25.48 -13.09 10.40
C GLN A 461 24.25 -12.31 10.90
N PRO A 462 24.36 -11.50 11.98
CA PRO A 462 23.24 -10.72 12.53
C PRO A 462 22.60 -9.76 11.52
N ARG A 463 23.40 -9.12 10.67
CA ARG A 463 22.89 -8.19 9.64
C ARG A 463 22.01 -8.85 8.57
N MET A 464 22.04 -10.18 8.49
CA MET A 464 21.23 -10.98 7.57
C MET A 464 19.96 -11.56 8.24
N SER A 465 19.69 -11.26 9.52
CA SER A 465 18.50 -11.73 10.24
C SER A 465 17.37 -10.70 10.35
N LEU A 466 17.38 -9.67 9.50
CA LEU A 466 16.41 -8.56 9.57
C LEU A 466 14.96 -9.02 9.35
N GLY A 467 14.76 -10.08 8.56
CA GLY A 467 13.43 -10.68 8.38
C GLY A 467 12.86 -11.19 9.70
N TYR A 468 13.70 -11.82 10.54
CA TYR A 468 13.29 -12.24 11.87
C TYR A 468 12.95 -11.04 12.77
N GLU A 469 13.88 -10.09 12.88
CA GLU A 469 13.77 -9.00 13.84
C GLU A 469 12.59 -8.06 13.56
N ILE A 470 12.48 -7.58 12.31
CA ILE A 470 11.43 -6.63 11.91
C ILE A 470 10.06 -7.28 12.07
N THR A 471 9.89 -8.51 11.56
CA THR A 471 8.60 -9.21 11.61
C THR A 471 8.18 -9.51 13.06
N ALA A 472 9.14 -9.85 13.93
CA ALA A 472 8.84 -10.16 15.34
C ALA A 472 8.40 -8.90 16.09
N MET A 473 9.09 -7.77 15.87
CA MET A 473 8.71 -6.49 16.46
C MET A 473 7.34 -6.02 15.96
N ILE A 474 7.06 -6.13 14.66
CA ILE A 474 5.74 -5.81 14.10
C ILE A 474 4.66 -6.65 14.78
N ALA A 475 4.84 -7.97 14.84
CA ALA A 475 3.84 -8.85 15.42
C ALA A 475 3.63 -8.59 16.92
N LEU A 476 4.72 -8.37 17.68
CA LEU A 476 4.65 -7.99 19.09
C LEU A 476 3.85 -6.71 19.29
N LEU A 477 4.24 -5.63 18.60
CA LEU A 477 3.60 -4.32 18.76
C LEU A 477 2.14 -4.35 18.32
N SER A 478 1.81 -5.15 17.28
CA SER A 478 0.43 -5.35 16.85
C SER A 478 -0.38 -6.06 17.93
N ARG A 479 0.17 -7.09 18.59
CA ARG A 479 -0.49 -7.81 19.68
C ARG A 479 -0.64 -6.95 20.94
N CYS A 480 0.30 -6.06 21.20
CA CYS A 480 0.20 -5.03 22.23
C CYS A 480 -0.73 -3.87 21.85
N GLN A 481 -1.30 -3.88 20.64
CA GLN A 481 -2.17 -2.83 20.09
C GLN A 481 -1.50 -1.45 20.00
N LEU A 482 -0.16 -1.41 19.96
CA LEU A 482 0.65 -0.19 19.88
C LEU A 482 0.88 0.26 18.44
N ILE A 483 0.61 -0.63 17.49
CA ILE A 483 0.49 -0.32 16.07
C ILE A 483 -0.89 -0.73 15.52
N GLN A 484 -1.27 -0.15 14.38
CA GLN A 484 -2.43 -0.62 13.63
C GLN A 484 -2.24 -2.08 13.17
N PRO A 485 -3.27 -2.94 13.26
CA PRO A 485 -3.18 -4.33 12.83
C PRO A 485 -2.87 -4.46 11.33
N ILE A 486 -1.81 -5.19 11.00
CA ILE A 486 -1.39 -5.41 9.61
C ILE A 486 -1.97 -6.74 9.13
N LYS A 487 -3.23 -6.69 8.66
CA LYS A 487 -3.98 -7.89 8.24
C LYS A 487 -3.28 -8.66 7.12
N GLU A 488 -2.49 -7.98 6.29
CA GLU A 488 -1.81 -8.58 5.15
C GLU A 488 -0.44 -9.18 5.50
N LEU A 489 0.03 -9.07 6.75
CA LEU A 489 1.35 -9.58 7.16
C LEU A 489 1.59 -11.06 6.74
N PRO A 490 0.60 -11.98 6.80
CA PRO A 490 0.77 -13.35 6.31
C PRO A 490 1.12 -13.48 4.82
N ARG A 491 0.81 -12.47 3.99
CA ARG A 491 1.11 -12.44 2.55
C ARG A 491 2.53 -11.94 2.24
N LEU A 492 3.22 -11.37 3.23
CA LEU A 492 4.55 -10.78 3.05
C LEU A 492 5.59 -11.76 2.49
N PRO A 493 5.69 -13.03 2.96
CA PRO A 493 6.66 -13.97 2.41
C PRO A 493 6.47 -14.23 0.91
N ASP A 494 5.24 -14.49 0.47
CA ASP A 494 4.96 -14.79 -0.94
C ASP A 494 5.21 -13.56 -1.83
N PHE A 495 4.88 -12.37 -1.32
CA PHE A 495 5.23 -11.13 -1.99
C PHE A 495 6.74 -10.99 -2.17
N LEU A 496 7.54 -11.19 -1.12
CA LEU A 496 8.99 -11.03 -1.19
C LEU A 496 9.63 -12.06 -2.13
N ARG A 497 9.16 -13.33 -2.12
CA ARG A 497 9.59 -14.36 -3.09
C ARG A 497 9.28 -13.92 -4.53
N SER A 498 8.08 -13.40 -4.78
CA SER A 498 7.73 -12.88 -6.11
C SER A 498 8.65 -11.73 -6.53
N ARG A 499 9.03 -10.85 -5.60
CA ARG A 499 9.95 -9.75 -5.86
C ARG A 499 11.34 -10.25 -6.23
N GLN A 500 11.89 -11.25 -5.53
CA GLN A 500 13.20 -11.83 -5.86
C GLN A 500 13.31 -12.25 -7.32
N SER A 501 12.22 -12.79 -7.89
CA SER A 501 12.18 -13.23 -9.29
C SER A 501 12.13 -12.10 -10.33
N THR A 502 11.92 -10.84 -9.92
CA THR A 502 11.67 -9.72 -10.84
C THR A 502 12.71 -8.61 -10.77
N MET A 503 13.66 -8.69 -9.83
CA MET A 503 14.61 -7.62 -9.58
C MET A 503 15.91 -7.80 -10.35
N ASN A 504 16.50 -6.68 -10.77
CA ASN A 504 17.82 -6.63 -11.40
C ASN A 504 18.70 -5.58 -10.70
N HIS A 505 19.35 -5.97 -9.61
CA HIS A 505 20.27 -5.10 -8.88
C HIS A 505 21.71 -5.15 -9.41
N GLU A 506 22.04 -6.12 -10.27
CA GLU A 506 23.39 -6.27 -10.85
C GLU A 506 23.79 -5.04 -11.66
N LEU A 507 22.86 -4.47 -12.45
CA LEU A 507 23.14 -3.28 -13.25
C LEU A 507 23.44 -2.07 -12.37
N LEU A 508 22.65 -1.87 -11.30
CA LEU A 508 22.88 -0.79 -10.36
C LEU A 508 24.22 -0.98 -9.62
N ALA A 509 24.53 -2.20 -9.18
CA ALA A 509 25.81 -2.51 -8.55
C ALA A 509 27.00 -2.15 -9.45
N LYS A 510 26.98 -2.55 -10.72
CA LYS A 510 28.01 -2.20 -11.70
C LYS A 510 28.20 -0.70 -11.86
N ASN A 511 27.09 0.05 -11.91
CA ASN A 511 27.11 1.49 -12.04
C ASN A 511 27.64 2.21 -10.78
N LEU A 512 27.61 1.55 -9.61
CA LEU A 512 28.12 2.09 -8.35
C LEU A 512 29.59 1.73 -8.08
N VAL A 513 30.22 0.92 -8.93
CA VAL A 513 31.65 0.60 -8.80
C VAL A 513 32.47 1.89 -8.82
N ASN A 514 33.42 2.01 -7.88
CA ASN A 514 34.29 3.17 -7.63
C ASN A 514 33.58 4.48 -7.23
N HIS A 515 32.30 4.45 -6.90
CA HIS A 515 31.58 5.61 -6.36
C HIS A 515 31.17 5.37 -4.90
N ILE A 516 31.05 6.46 -4.15
CA ILE A 516 30.39 6.53 -2.84
C ILE A 516 28.88 6.66 -3.10
N PRO A 517 28.06 5.65 -2.76
CA PRO A 517 26.62 5.74 -2.93
C PRO A 517 26.02 6.74 -1.94
N VAL A 518 25.27 7.71 -2.46
CA VAL A 518 24.53 8.72 -1.71
C VAL A 518 23.05 8.44 -1.88
N PHE A 519 22.42 7.82 -0.89
CA PHE A 519 21.00 7.46 -0.95
C PHE A 519 20.12 8.62 -0.50
N LEU A 520 19.12 8.94 -1.33
CA LEU A 520 18.08 9.93 -1.05
C LEU A 520 16.77 9.17 -0.81
N VAL A 521 16.20 9.32 0.38
CA VAL A 521 15.04 8.54 0.85
C VAL A 521 14.09 9.41 1.68
N SER A 522 12.83 9.01 1.83
CA SER A 522 11.87 9.70 2.69
C SER A 522 11.06 8.76 3.58
N GLU A 523 10.42 9.36 4.59
CA GLU A 523 9.28 8.78 5.33
C GLU A 523 9.53 7.35 5.83
N HIS A 524 8.66 6.39 5.49
CA HIS A 524 8.68 5.01 5.97
C HIS A 524 9.95 4.23 5.60
N LEU A 525 10.65 4.64 4.54
CA LEU A 525 11.80 3.93 4.02
C LEU A 525 13.13 4.33 4.69
N LYS A 526 13.13 5.36 5.55
CA LYS A 526 14.36 5.85 6.20
C LYS A 526 15.10 4.77 6.98
N GLY A 527 14.37 4.00 7.80
CA GLY A 527 14.95 2.91 8.57
C GLY A 527 15.52 1.79 7.70
N ALA A 528 14.84 1.45 6.61
CA ALA A 528 15.31 0.43 5.67
C ALA A 528 16.51 0.90 4.85
N ALA A 529 16.55 2.16 4.42
CA ALA A 529 17.73 2.75 3.79
C ALA A 529 18.95 2.80 4.73
N HIS A 530 18.72 3.02 6.03
CA HIS A 530 19.80 2.90 7.02
C HIS A 530 20.34 1.47 7.11
N ALA A 531 19.47 0.46 7.07
CA ALA A 531 19.89 -0.94 7.03
C ALA A 531 20.67 -1.26 5.74
N LEU A 532 20.20 -0.81 4.58
CA LEU A 532 20.90 -0.92 3.31
C LEU A 532 22.31 -0.30 3.36
N LYS A 533 22.44 0.93 3.89
CA LYS A 533 23.73 1.59 4.09
C LYS A 533 24.69 0.74 4.93
N ASN A 534 24.20 0.19 6.05
CA ASN A 534 25.00 -0.67 6.89
C ASN A 534 25.43 -1.95 6.14
N GLN A 535 24.51 -2.58 5.40
CA GLN A 535 24.84 -3.75 4.59
C GLN A 535 25.84 -3.44 3.47
N LEU A 536 25.88 -2.22 2.90
CA LEU A 536 26.94 -1.83 1.97
C LEU A 536 28.31 -1.72 2.66
N ASN A 537 28.35 -1.08 3.83
CA ASN A 537 29.57 -0.98 4.63
C ASN A 537 30.07 -2.37 5.05
N GLU A 538 29.15 -3.29 5.38
CA GLU A 538 29.47 -4.60 5.94
C GLU A 538 29.62 -5.71 4.91
N ASN A 539 28.88 -5.73 3.79
CA ASN A 539 28.96 -6.78 2.76
C ASN A 539 29.85 -6.32 1.60
N ALA A 540 29.56 -5.17 1.01
CA ALA A 540 30.31 -4.63 -0.13
C ALA A 540 31.62 -3.94 0.28
N LYS A 541 31.84 -3.74 1.58
CA LYS A 541 32.96 -2.97 2.15
C LYS A 541 33.06 -1.57 1.53
N THR A 542 31.90 -1.02 1.17
CA THR A 542 31.76 0.23 0.46
C THR A 542 31.12 1.24 1.37
N PHE A 543 31.80 2.36 1.60
CA PHE A 543 31.25 3.48 2.36
C PHE A 543 30.04 4.06 1.63
N ALA A 544 28.91 4.15 2.33
CA ALA A 544 27.68 4.74 1.82
C ALA A 544 27.09 5.74 2.81
N VAL A 545 26.33 6.70 2.29
CA VAL A 545 25.62 7.71 3.08
C VAL A 545 24.14 7.76 2.71
N VAL A 546 23.31 8.15 3.66
CA VAL A 546 21.85 8.28 3.50
C VAL A 546 21.46 9.67 3.96
N PHE A 547 20.66 10.36 3.14
CA PHE A 547 20.05 11.63 3.47
C PHE A 547 18.54 11.53 3.30
N ASP A 548 17.80 12.14 4.21
CA ASP A 548 16.35 12.14 4.15
C ASP A 548 15.79 13.40 3.50
N LEU A 549 14.78 13.22 2.64
CA LEU A 549 13.99 14.31 2.08
C LEU A 549 12.71 14.50 2.91
N PRO A 550 12.29 15.76 3.18
CA PRO A 550 12.74 17.00 2.52
C PRO A 550 13.99 17.66 3.13
N GLU A 551 14.51 17.19 4.27
CA GLU A 551 15.60 17.85 5.02
C GLU A 551 16.84 18.13 4.14
N ALA A 552 17.26 17.14 3.35
CA ALA A 552 18.36 17.29 2.40
C ALA A 552 18.19 18.45 1.39
N ASN A 553 16.96 18.86 1.08
CA ASN A 553 16.72 20.01 0.20
C ASN A 553 17.15 21.35 0.82
N HIS A 554 17.31 21.43 2.14
CA HIS A 554 17.63 22.67 2.84
C HIS A 554 19.13 22.93 2.97
N HIS A 555 19.97 21.89 2.86
CA HIS A 555 21.41 22.02 3.10
C HIS A 555 22.30 21.15 2.20
N LEU A 556 21.91 19.90 1.90
CA LEU A 556 22.77 19.00 1.11
C LEU A 556 23.00 19.54 -0.30
N MET A 557 21.97 20.16 -0.90
CA MET A 557 22.01 20.63 -2.28
C MET A 557 23.17 21.61 -2.55
N GLU A 558 23.48 22.49 -1.60
CA GLU A 558 24.61 23.43 -1.69
C GLU A 558 25.95 22.70 -1.52
N GLY A 559 25.99 21.68 -0.67
CA GLY A 559 27.18 20.86 -0.39
C GLY A 559 27.65 20.01 -1.58
N LEU A 560 26.83 19.83 -2.62
CA LEU A 560 27.22 19.04 -3.80
C LEU A 560 28.29 19.74 -4.65
N ALA A 561 28.42 21.06 -4.55
CA ALA A 561 29.28 21.85 -5.43
C ALA A 561 30.79 21.64 -5.22
N HIS A 562 31.20 21.18 -4.03
CA HIS A 562 32.62 20.99 -3.65
C HIS A 562 32.81 19.77 -2.73
N PRO A 563 33.99 19.11 -2.75
CA PRO A 563 35.12 19.34 -3.66
C PRO A 563 34.76 19.09 -5.14
N LYS A 564 35.54 19.66 -6.07
CA LYS A 564 35.26 19.55 -7.51
C LYS A 564 35.38 18.12 -8.06
N SER A 565 35.96 17.21 -7.28
CA SER A 565 35.99 15.77 -7.55
C SER A 565 34.68 15.05 -7.18
N ASN A 566 33.66 15.73 -6.66
CA ASN A 566 32.38 15.11 -6.30
C ASN A 566 31.73 14.33 -7.46
N PRO A 567 31.68 14.85 -8.71
CA PRO A 567 31.12 14.11 -9.84
C PRO A 567 31.81 12.77 -10.14
N ASP A 568 33.12 12.65 -9.83
CA ASP A 568 33.91 11.44 -10.06
C ASP A 568 33.78 10.43 -8.91
N ASN A 569 33.41 10.91 -7.72
CA ASN A 569 33.45 10.13 -6.49
C ASN A 569 32.06 9.77 -5.95
N LEU A 570 31.01 10.54 -6.24
CA LEU A 570 29.68 10.37 -5.65
C LEU A 570 28.70 9.86 -6.69
N ALA A 571 27.82 8.93 -6.30
CA ALA A 571 26.69 8.52 -7.11
C ALA A 571 25.40 8.62 -6.29
N CYS A 572 24.45 9.44 -6.73
CA CYS A 572 23.19 9.63 -6.02
C CYS A 572 22.17 8.57 -6.44
N VAL A 573 21.62 7.84 -5.47
CA VAL A 573 20.59 6.82 -5.68
C VAL A 573 19.30 7.29 -5.00
N PHE A 574 18.27 7.55 -5.80
CA PHE A 574 16.96 7.94 -5.30
C PHE A 574 16.09 6.71 -5.08
N ILE A 575 15.50 6.60 -3.89
CA ILE A 575 14.58 5.52 -3.56
C ILE A 575 13.16 6.03 -3.76
N ASP A 576 12.50 5.62 -4.85
CA ASP A 576 11.15 6.07 -5.16
C ASP A 576 10.09 5.19 -4.50
N SER A 577 9.06 5.83 -3.94
CA SER A 577 7.87 5.15 -3.41
C SER A 577 6.56 5.81 -3.89
N PRO A 578 5.59 5.04 -4.39
CA PRO A 578 4.23 5.51 -4.61
C PRO A 578 3.47 5.80 -3.32
N HIS A 579 3.99 5.47 -2.14
CA HIS A 579 3.37 5.77 -0.84
C HIS A 579 3.91 7.05 -0.19
N TYR A 580 4.91 7.71 -0.79
CA TYR A 580 5.36 9.00 -0.26
C TYR A 580 4.28 10.07 -0.26
N HIS A 581 4.37 10.99 0.71
CA HIS A 581 3.52 12.16 0.78
C HIS A 581 3.56 12.94 -0.55
N PRO A 582 2.42 13.48 -1.03
CA PRO A 582 2.36 14.18 -2.32
C PRO A 582 3.39 15.31 -2.48
N GLU A 583 3.65 16.07 -1.41
CA GLU A 583 4.66 17.13 -1.41
C GLU A 583 6.09 16.59 -1.49
N THR A 584 6.36 15.43 -0.89
CA THR A 584 7.64 14.73 -1.02
C THR A 584 7.83 14.29 -2.47
N LYS A 585 6.81 13.67 -3.09
CA LYS A 585 6.86 13.25 -4.50
C LYS A 585 7.15 14.40 -5.46
N LYS A 586 6.59 15.59 -5.22
CA LYS A 586 6.88 16.80 -6.01
C LYS A 586 8.35 17.23 -5.93
N ARG A 587 9.01 17.00 -4.78
CA ARG A 587 10.41 17.40 -4.54
C ARG A 587 11.42 16.48 -5.22
N TYR A 588 11.15 15.19 -5.31
CA TYR A 588 12.09 14.21 -5.89
C TYR A 588 12.60 14.59 -7.29
N PRO A 589 11.74 14.88 -8.29
CA PRO A 589 12.23 15.25 -9.63
C PRO A 589 13.04 16.55 -9.64
N ILE A 590 12.66 17.53 -8.81
CA ILE A 590 13.40 18.80 -8.67
C ILE A 590 14.77 18.55 -8.04
N THR A 591 14.82 17.70 -7.01
CA THR A 591 16.06 17.32 -6.32
C THR A 591 17.01 16.57 -7.26
N ARG A 592 16.49 15.61 -8.03
CA ARG A 592 17.26 14.92 -9.08
C ARG A 592 17.89 15.90 -10.06
N GLU A 593 17.12 16.90 -10.49
CA GLU A 593 17.60 17.91 -11.42
C GLU A 593 18.74 18.76 -10.82
N ILE A 594 18.67 19.10 -9.53
CA ILE A 594 19.77 19.80 -8.84
C ILE A 594 21.03 18.93 -8.81
N VAL A 595 20.90 17.64 -8.52
CA VAL A 595 22.03 16.70 -8.53
C VAL A 595 22.67 16.62 -9.93
N ARG A 596 21.85 16.53 -10.99
CA ARG A 596 22.34 16.53 -12.38
C ARG A 596 23.03 17.83 -12.77
N LYS A 597 22.52 18.98 -12.30
CA LYS A 597 23.16 20.29 -12.51
C LYS A 597 24.53 20.40 -11.84
N ASN A 598 24.77 19.62 -10.79
CA ASN A 598 26.09 19.46 -10.18
C ASN A 598 26.94 18.36 -10.84
N HIS A 599 26.45 17.75 -11.93
CA HIS A 599 27.12 16.72 -12.73
C HIS A 599 27.36 15.39 -12.04
N LEU A 600 26.65 15.11 -10.94
CA LEU A 600 26.73 13.81 -10.27
C LEU A 600 25.88 12.77 -11.03
N PRO A 601 26.36 11.51 -11.15
CA PRO A 601 25.55 10.37 -11.55
C PRO A 601 24.27 10.25 -10.71
N VAL A 602 23.14 9.99 -11.37
CA VAL A 602 21.84 9.80 -10.74
C VAL A 602 21.27 8.45 -11.16
N PHE A 603 20.91 7.64 -10.18
CA PHE A 603 20.27 6.34 -10.35
C PHE A 603 19.01 6.25 -9.50
N ASP A 604 18.16 5.29 -9.84
CA ASP A 604 16.90 5.05 -9.14
C ASP A 604 16.87 3.61 -8.60
N LEU A 605 16.32 3.47 -7.40
CA LEU A 605 16.02 2.19 -6.77
C LEU A 605 14.53 2.17 -6.41
N SER A 606 13.72 1.56 -7.27
CA SER A 606 12.28 1.49 -7.05
C SER A 606 11.91 0.39 -6.05
N VAL A 607 11.03 0.74 -5.11
CA VAL A 607 10.38 -0.23 -4.23
C VAL A 607 8.97 -0.54 -4.72
N SER A 608 8.44 -1.69 -4.32
CA SER A 608 7.07 -2.09 -4.60
C SER A 608 6.41 -2.64 -3.34
N GLY A 609 5.08 -2.57 -3.28
CA GLY A 609 4.30 -3.17 -2.20
C GLY A 609 2.88 -2.60 -2.16
N PRO A 610 1.89 -3.37 -1.69
CA PRO A 610 0.53 -2.87 -1.48
C PRO A 610 0.41 -1.83 -0.36
N ASN A 611 1.43 -1.70 0.50
CA ASN A 611 1.47 -0.74 1.59
C ASN A 611 2.93 -0.48 2.03
N THR A 612 3.12 0.47 2.94
CA THR A 612 4.43 0.96 3.40
C THR A 612 5.32 -0.14 4.01
N ILE A 613 4.76 -1.13 4.70
CA ILE A 613 5.54 -2.22 5.29
C ILE A 613 6.10 -3.15 4.23
N PHE A 614 5.31 -3.45 3.19
CA PHE A 614 5.76 -4.29 2.10
C PHE A 614 6.90 -3.60 1.33
N GLU A 615 6.81 -2.29 1.11
CA GLU A 615 7.90 -1.52 0.50
C GLU A 615 9.16 -1.47 1.36
N VAL A 616 9.02 -1.33 2.67
CA VAL A 616 10.14 -1.40 3.61
C VAL A 616 10.86 -2.72 3.48
N MET A 617 10.13 -3.84 3.46
CA MET A 617 10.72 -5.17 3.35
C MET A 617 11.29 -5.44 1.95
N ASP A 618 10.66 -4.90 0.90
CA ASP A 618 11.20 -4.93 -0.46
C ASP A 618 12.54 -4.18 -0.55
N LEU A 619 12.66 -3.03 0.13
CA LEU A 619 13.91 -2.26 0.20
C LEU A 619 14.99 -2.99 1.00
N ILE A 620 14.66 -3.63 2.13
CA ILE A 620 15.62 -4.44 2.89
C ILE A 620 16.20 -5.54 2.00
N GLN A 621 15.35 -6.28 1.29
CA GLN A 621 15.78 -7.34 0.39
C GLN A 621 16.59 -6.78 -0.80
N SER A 622 16.10 -5.71 -1.42
CA SER A 622 16.76 -5.05 -2.54
C SER A 622 18.14 -4.53 -2.18
N GLY A 623 18.26 -3.92 -1.00
CA GLY A 623 19.51 -3.41 -0.49
C GLY A 623 20.52 -4.52 -0.23
N ALA A 624 20.07 -5.66 0.29
CA ALA A 624 20.92 -6.81 0.53
C ALA A 624 21.47 -7.40 -0.78
N TYR A 625 20.64 -7.55 -1.82
CA TYR A 625 21.09 -7.94 -3.16
C TYR A 625 22.06 -6.92 -3.77
N LEU A 626 21.76 -5.62 -3.67
CA LEU A 626 22.64 -4.57 -4.17
C LEU A 626 24.02 -4.64 -3.52
N ALA A 627 24.07 -4.79 -2.19
CA ALA A 627 25.33 -4.91 -1.46
C ALA A 627 26.08 -6.22 -1.80
N TYR A 628 25.35 -7.33 -1.99
CA TYR A 628 25.94 -8.57 -2.45
C TYR A 628 26.58 -8.41 -3.84
N TYR A 629 25.82 -7.97 -4.85
CA TYR A 629 26.37 -7.84 -6.20
C TYR A 629 27.50 -6.82 -6.28
N LEU A 630 27.44 -5.72 -5.53
CA LEU A 630 28.55 -4.77 -5.48
C LEU A 630 29.82 -5.40 -4.88
N SER A 631 29.71 -6.25 -3.85
CA SER A 631 30.86 -7.02 -3.34
C SER A 631 31.48 -7.90 -4.42
N GLN A 632 30.65 -8.50 -5.27
CA GLN A 632 31.11 -9.38 -6.36
C GLN A 632 31.81 -8.60 -7.48
N GLU A 633 31.32 -7.40 -7.81
CA GLU A 633 31.99 -6.52 -8.77
C GLU A 633 33.37 -6.06 -8.26
N TYR A 634 33.55 -5.92 -6.94
CA TYR A 634 34.86 -5.67 -6.33
C TYR A 634 35.72 -6.93 -6.12
N GLY A 635 35.17 -8.13 -6.33
CA GLY A 635 35.86 -9.39 -6.03
C GLY A 635 36.12 -9.61 -4.54
N ILE A 636 35.22 -9.12 -3.67
CA ILE A 636 35.34 -9.19 -2.21
C ILE A 636 34.33 -10.20 -1.65
N ASP A 637 34.74 -10.95 -0.63
CA ASP A 637 33.84 -11.82 0.12
C ASP A 637 32.88 -11.00 1.01
N PRO A 638 31.55 -11.14 0.83
CA PRO A 638 30.56 -10.37 1.59
C PRO A 638 30.43 -10.79 3.05
N GLY A 639 30.92 -11.96 3.44
CA GLY A 639 30.70 -12.57 4.76
C GLY A 639 31.56 -11.97 5.89
N PRO A 640 32.89 -12.02 5.82
CA PRO A 640 33.76 -11.61 6.92
C PRO A 640 33.70 -10.12 7.26
N ILE A 641 33.82 -9.75 8.54
CA ILE A 641 33.87 -8.35 9.02
C ILE A 641 35.15 -8.09 9.85
N PRO A 642 36.34 -8.23 9.22
CA PRO A 642 37.61 -8.42 9.92
C PRO A 642 37.95 -7.30 10.91
N TRP A 643 37.63 -6.04 10.57
CA TRP A 643 37.90 -4.91 11.45
C TRP A 643 37.01 -4.89 12.70
N VAL A 644 35.76 -5.32 12.57
CA VAL A 644 34.82 -5.41 13.70
C VAL A 644 35.20 -6.57 14.60
N ASP A 645 35.59 -7.71 14.02
CA ASP A 645 36.04 -8.88 14.77
C ASP A 645 37.34 -8.58 15.53
N TRP A 646 38.32 -7.95 14.87
CA TRP A 646 39.56 -7.50 15.52
C TRP A 646 39.28 -6.53 16.68
N MET A 647 38.40 -5.55 16.50
CA MET A 647 38.04 -4.61 17.57
C MET A 647 37.43 -5.34 18.79
N LYS A 648 36.54 -6.32 18.56
CA LYS A 648 35.95 -7.13 19.64
C LYS A 648 37.00 -7.97 20.36
N ASP A 649 37.99 -8.49 19.64
CA ASP A 649 39.09 -9.25 20.24
C ASP A 649 39.99 -8.38 21.11
N GLU A 650 40.29 -7.15 20.67
CA GLU A 650 41.07 -6.21 21.47
C GLU A 650 40.33 -5.78 22.75
N LEU A 651 39.03 -5.49 22.66
CA LEU A 651 38.22 -5.15 23.84
C LEU A 651 38.17 -6.29 24.87
N ARG A 652 38.07 -7.55 24.41
CA ARG A 652 38.10 -8.74 25.28
C ARG A 652 39.42 -8.94 26.02
N LYS A 653 40.52 -8.36 25.54
CA LYS A 653 41.83 -8.41 26.24
C LYS A 653 41.95 -7.36 27.34
N MET A 654 41.09 -6.34 27.34
CA MET A 654 41.12 -5.24 28.32
C MET A 654 40.30 -5.52 29.58
N VAL A 655 39.49 -6.59 29.56
CA VAL A 655 38.65 -7.09 30.67
C VAL A 655 39.35 -8.30 31.28
#